data_AF-A0A442H849-F1
#
_entry.id   AF-A0A442H849-F1
#
_cell.length_a   1.000
_cell.length_b   1.000
_cell.length_c   1.000
_cell.angle_alpha   90.00
_cell.angle_beta   90.00
_cell.angle_gamma   90.00
#
_symmetry.space_group_name_H-M   'P 1'
#
loop_
_entity.id
_entity.type
_entity.pdbx_description
1 polymer ?
#
loop_
_entity_poly.entity_id
_entity_poly.type
_entity_poly.pdbx_seq_one_letter_code
_entity_poly.pdbx_strand_id
1 'polypeptide(L)'
;MYSDALTYATNNPNVSNIALTGPYGSGKSSIIKTFLTKYERPFLPISLAAFLPEADGSVTTTEGRHPQRGTVSKQEIERSILQQMLYGADANKLPLSRFKRIQSPGWSSWLISLFIIVGLIACWHLLQNSTEISSGAFFKPRDLTNWFNFVSFSVGFLFLWQLLHYIYVKSLGVSLKSISLRDIEIAPETAAEESILNRHLDEIVYFFQSTKYDLVIIEDLDRFNNPDIFVTLREINSLINANAGVKRQIRFLYALRDNMFVNTDRTKFFEFIIPVIPIINSSNSIDKVIEQGERLSLDKRLDRQFLREVSRYLNDLRLIQNIFNEYAVYVANLETDGENILDANKLLAILIYKNVLPSDFEELHREKGKLADILHRHDNYVANSEISYKDQISELEKNISNAEKQLPTDLDELRKIYAMTLLTKAPSGYTMIEFNGARNEAIQIIGNHQQFDELIETPEILFRSPQGHAQRINIRGLQKEVNSEKTYQERKAELDHKSGESKDAAALAVRDLRAKISTLRTTKFNEIIRSDAKGTQELFEAFGENKELVRFLVFEGFLDDSYYQYTSLFHSGRLSPNDNKYLIQIRSFNNPSPDFQIDNPKEVIAAMREDDFRQPFALNKALVDCMFSDPREYGSHIEKLIAYISSNFSMCGTFFSIYYERGERVTELTSALTSRWPGFVSAAISSPDSASHIARMIAHLPEKDISSLHQKASGISENIASNLSQIVALGIDFEPSRLALIKFELKDLRSIREYPAIARLIAEEGQYELSVENVEFVFRDVYGLTAIRELQVKHYTTVLRTENPALIDKVQSDFDLYLKNILIQSNTNTEEEVETIIEVINHDEIDGKYLEQFIAKQSAKLPSLDQVPARLHSMMFRHRTMKASWENCLAYLAGENFDPMTLTAYLDHDESLSILSSTAVADQDSALPLRQFLLNNSDFSDSAYRTYIRALPKQFKQFPDGVSLDKLQILIEEKTITFSEASFAFLEGKEDLQVLYVANNIDRYLADKAKFTLDDDFRQKLLISKISDDRKLKIIADMDLTSLASLPDRASVIGQIFHRAGADFDDLSAEVAQALVIHSKPIATQISLFNRYQKALSDEEIWATLNQLPKPFSEIEPGWKQPTIPTTPENLELVEWLESRSIISSSKPALFSDEIRVYNRRKKG
;
A
#
# COMPACT_ATOMS: atom_id res chain seq x y z
N MET A 1 -31.45 -25.05 -62.78
CA MET A 1 -32.13 -23.76 -63.05
C MET A 1 -31.45 -22.95 -64.16
N TYR A 2 -30.30 -22.28 -63.94
CA TYR A 2 -29.70 -21.41 -64.97
C TYR A 2 -29.28 -22.15 -66.25
N SER A 3 -28.72 -23.36 -66.13
CA SER A 3 -28.40 -24.21 -67.27
C SER A 3 -29.64 -24.59 -68.09
N ASP A 4 -30.79 -24.76 -67.43
CA ASP A 4 -32.05 -25.13 -68.09
C ASP A 4 -32.61 -23.93 -68.87
N ALA A 5 -32.52 -22.72 -68.30
CA ALA A 5 -32.88 -21.48 -68.98
C ALA A 5 -31.98 -21.19 -70.21
N LEU A 6 -30.67 -21.41 -70.10
CA LEU A 6 -29.75 -21.31 -71.24
C LEU A 6 -30.03 -22.39 -72.30
N THR A 7 -30.39 -23.60 -71.88
CA THR A 7 -30.77 -24.68 -72.81
C THR A 7 -32.08 -24.35 -73.53
N TYR A 8 -33.06 -23.77 -72.84
CA TYR A 8 -34.30 -23.28 -73.45
C TYR A 8 -34.00 -22.19 -74.49
N ALA A 9 -33.21 -21.18 -74.12
CA ALA A 9 -32.85 -20.07 -75.00
C ALA A 9 -32.05 -20.54 -76.23
N THR A 10 -31.13 -21.49 -76.06
CA THR A 10 -30.31 -22.05 -77.14
C THR A 10 -31.00 -23.16 -77.94
N ASN A 11 -32.25 -23.51 -77.64
CA ASN A 11 -33.07 -24.39 -78.47
C ASN A 11 -34.27 -23.68 -79.12
N ASN A 12 -34.59 -22.47 -78.67
CA ASN A 12 -35.64 -21.66 -79.29
C ASN A 12 -35.16 -21.07 -80.63
N PRO A 13 -35.92 -21.24 -81.73
CA PRO A 13 -35.55 -20.67 -83.04
C PRO A 13 -35.72 -19.15 -83.10
N ASN A 14 -36.55 -18.55 -82.24
CA ASN A 14 -36.80 -17.10 -82.23
C ASN A 14 -35.80 -16.31 -81.39
N VAL A 15 -34.79 -16.97 -80.79
CA VAL A 15 -33.83 -16.36 -79.90
C VAL A 15 -32.44 -16.40 -80.53
N SER A 16 -31.93 -15.21 -80.86
CA SER A 16 -30.59 -15.01 -81.44
C SER A 16 -29.62 -14.33 -80.48
N ASN A 17 -30.07 -13.42 -79.62
CA ASN A 17 -29.24 -12.68 -78.68
C ASN A 17 -29.72 -12.95 -77.24
N ILE A 18 -28.84 -13.51 -76.42
CA ILE A 18 -29.11 -13.94 -75.05
C ILE A 18 -28.22 -13.15 -74.10
N ALA A 19 -28.78 -12.45 -73.12
CA ALA A 19 -27.99 -11.81 -72.08
C ALA A 19 -28.10 -12.58 -70.75
N LEU A 20 -26.96 -12.91 -70.17
CA LEU A 20 -26.84 -13.36 -68.78
C LEU A 20 -26.42 -12.15 -67.95
N THR A 21 -27.38 -11.54 -67.25
CA THR A 21 -27.15 -10.30 -66.49
C THR A 21 -27.04 -10.59 -65.00
N GLY A 22 -26.25 -9.82 -64.28
CA GLY A 22 -26.16 -9.91 -62.83
C GLY A 22 -25.11 -8.94 -62.31
N PRO A 23 -25.06 -8.65 -61.00
CA PRO A 23 -24.03 -7.80 -60.44
C PRO A 23 -22.63 -8.39 -60.67
N TYR A 24 -21.59 -7.57 -60.48
CA TYR A 24 -20.21 -8.06 -60.55
C TYR A 24 -20.01 -9.19 -59.53
N GLY A 25 -19.23 -10.21 -59.87
CA GLY A 25 -19.01 -11.36 -58.98
C GLY A 25 -20.20 -12.34 -58.85
N SER A 26 -21.34 -12.14 -59.54
CA SER A 26 -22.54 -13.00 -59.40
C SER A 26 -22.41 -14.44 -59.91
N GLY A 27 -21.26 -14.83 -60.47
CA GLY A 27 -21.01 -16.20 -60.95
C GLY A 27 -21.39 -16.47 -62.41
N LYS A 28 -21.60 -15.43 -63.24
CA LYS A 28 -21.97 -15.53 -64.67
C LYS A 28 -21.06 -16.48 -65.47
N SER A 29 -19.74 -16.30 -65.41
CA SER A 29 -18.79 -17.17 -66.12
C SER A 29 -18.83 -18.62 -65.61
N SER A 30 -19.08 -18.84 -64.31
CA SER A 30 -19.24 -20.20 -63.75
C SER A 30 -20.51 -20.88 -64.26
N ILE A 31 -21.61 -20.13 -64.40
CA ILE A 31 -22.86 -20.61 -65.01
C ILE A 31 -22.61 -20.99 -66.47
N ILE A 32 -21.91 -20.14 -67.23
CA ILE A 32 -21.54 -20.41 -68.63
C ILE A 32 -20.68 -21.68 -68.73
N LYS A 33 -19.59 -21.77 -67.95
CA LYS A 33 -18.72 -22.97 -67.94
C LYS A 33 -19.51 -24.24 -67.62
N THR A 34 -20.40 -24.18 -66.63
CA THR A 34 -21.24 -25.33 -66.25
C THR A 34 -22.21 -25.69 -67.38
N PHE A 35 -22.84 -24.71 -68.03
CA PHE A 35 -23.69 -24.93 -69.19
C PHE A 35 -22.92 -25.58 -70.34
N LEU A 36 -21.69 -25.14 -70.62
CA LEU A 36 -20.86 -25.68 -71.69
C LEU A 36 -20.46 -27.15 -71.48
N THR A 37 -20.40 -27.64 -70.23
CA THR A 37 -20.17 -29.08 -69.99
C THR A 37 -21.31 -29.97 -70.51
N LYS A 38 -22.52 -29.44 -70.67
CA LYS A 38 -23.70 -30.14 -71.20
C LYS A 38 -24.05 -29.73 -72.64
N TYR A 39 -23.39 -28.71 -73.18
CA TYR A 39 -23.67 -28.17 -74.51
C TYR A 39 -22.83 -28.91 -75.56
N GLU A 40 -23.45 -29.83 -76.30
CA GLU A 40 -22.75 -30.70 -77.27
C GLU A 40 -22.40 -30.01 -78.60
N ARG A 41 -22.91 -28.79 -78.83
CA ARG A 41 -22.72 -28.07 -80.09
C ARG A 41 -21.50 -27.13 -80.03
N PRO A 42 -20.80 -26.91 -81.16
CA PRO A 42 -19.55 -26.14 -81.17
C PRO A 42 -19.80 -24.65 -80.88
N PHE A 43 -19.10 -24.11 -79.87
CA PHE A 43 -19.19 -22.72 -79.48
C PHE A 43 -17.87 -21.97 -79.74
N LEU A 44 -17.96 -20.64 -79.88
CA LEU A 44 -16.84 -19.72 -80.05
C LEU A 44 -16.75 -18.79 -78.83
N PRO A 45 -15.75 -18.95 -77.95
CA PRO A 45 -15.54 -18.03 -76.84
C PRO A 45 -14.76 -16.79 -77.29
N ILE A 46 -15.22 -15.61 -76.85
CA ILE A 46 -14.60 -14.30 -77.06
C ILE A 46 -14.49 -13.64 -75.69
N SER A 47 -13.27 -13.32 -75.26
CA SER A 47 -13.00 -12.62 -74.00
C SER A 47 -12.12 -11.41 -74.26
N LEU A 48 -12.63 -10.23 -73.94
CA LEU A 48 -11.95 -8.97 -74.24
C LEU A 48 -10.87 -8.59 -73.23
N ALA A 49 -10.82 -9.26 -72.07
CA ALA A 49 -9.91 -8.95 -70.98
C ALA A 49 -8.40 -9.10 -71.33
N ALA A 50 -8.07 -9.91 -72.34
CA ALA A 50 -6.67 -10.22 -72.70
C ALA A 50 -6.05 -9.29 -73.77
N PHE A 51 -6.84 -8.46 -74.44
CA PHE A 51 -6.42 -7.78 -75.68
C PHE A 51 -6.51 -6.24 -75.64
N LEU A 52 -7.09 -5.65 -74.59
CA LEU A 52 -7.27 -4.20 -74.46
C LEU A 52 -6.94 -3.74 -73.03
N PRO A 53 -6.23 -2.60 -72.84
CA PRO A 53 -6.03 -2.01 -71.53
C PRO A 53 -7.38 -1.62 -70.92
N GLU A 54 -7.56 -1.87 -69.62
CA GLU A 54 -8.78 -1.51 -68.91
C GLU A 54 -8.99 0.01 -68.94
N ALA A 55 -10.24 0.44 -69.05
CA ALA A 55 -10.62 1.85 -68.96
C ALA A 55 -10.45 2.43 -67.54
N ASP A 56 -10.11 1.60 -66.55
CA ASP A 56 -9.88 2.00 -65.17
C ASP A 56 -8.39 1.96 -64.81
N GLY A 57 -7.81 3.15 -64.72
CA GLY A 57 -6.75 3.53 -63.79
C GLY A 57 -5.54 2.61 -63.60
N SER A 58 -4.51 2.78 -64.44
CA SER A 58 -3.13 2.68 -63.96
C SER A 58 -2.29 3.82 -64.54
N VAL A 59 -1.58 4.51 -63.64
CA VAL A 59 -0.76 5.67 -63.89
C VAL A 59 0.60 5.20 -64.41
N THR A 60 0.95 5.51 -65.67
CA THR A 60 2.36 5.61 -66.06
C THR A 60 2.81 7.06 -65.89
N THR A 61 3.69 7.28 -64.92
CA THR A 61 4.33 8.56 -64.64
C THR A 61 5.21 9.00 -65.81
N THR A 62 4.82 10.07 -66.48
CA THR A 62 5.77 11.01 -67.10
C THR A 62 5.22 12.43 -66.93
N GLU A 63 6.09 13.31 -66.45
CA GLU A 63 5.77 14.64 -65.95
C GLU A 63 5.09 15.55 -66.98
N GLY A 64 4.08 16.30 -66.52
CA GLY A 64 3.77 17.62 -67.07
C GLY A 64 2.92 17.66 -68.34
N ARG A 65 1.69 17.15 -68.31
CA ARG A 65 0.50 17.66 -69.06
C ARG A 65 -0.76 17.00 -68.53
N HIS A 66 -1.85 17.76 -68.42
CA HIS A 66 -3.16 17.30 -67.94
C HIS A 66 -3.57 15.94 -68.58
N PRO A 67 -4.00 14.93 -67.79
CA PRO A 67 -4.38 13.63 -68.30
C PRO A 67 -5.75 13.71 -68.98
N GLN A 68 -5.80 13.45 -70.29
CA GLN A 68 -7.05 13.04 -70.94
C GLN A 68 -7.23 11.53 -70.73
N ARG A 69 -8.41 11.15 -70.20
CA ARG A 69 -8.87 9.77 -70.06
C ARG A 69 -8.79 9.06 -71.42
N GLY A 70 -7.99 8.02 -71.52
CA GLY A 70 -8.00 7.12 -72.68
C GLY A 70 -9.25 6.26 -72.64
N THR A 71 -10.35 6.72 -73.23
CA THR A 71 -11.52 5.88 -73.47
C THR A 71 -11.20 4.91 -74.60
N VAL A 72 -11.20 3.61 -74.32
CA VAL A 72 -11.12 2.57 -75.36
C VAL A 72 -12.23 2.82 -76.38
N SER A 73 -11.85 3.00 -77.64
CA SER A 73 -12.79 3.36 -78.71
C SER A 73 -13.65 2.15 -79.11
N LYS A 74 -14.88 2.40 -79.58
CA LYS A 74 -15.77 1.36 -80.14
C LYS A 74 -15.05 0.50 -81.19
N GLN A 75 -14.21 1.13 -82.01
CA GLN A 75 -13.43 0.48 -83.06
C GLN A 75 -12.38 -0.50 -82.53
N GLU A 76 -11.73 -0.20 -81.40
CA GLU A 76 -10.76 -1.11 -80.79
C GLU A 76 -11.44 -2.37 -80.24
N ILE A 77 -12.65 -2.22 -79.68
CA ILE A 77 -13.49 -3.33 -79.23
C ILE A 77 -13.91 -4.19 -80.43
N GLU A 78 -14.47 -3.57 -81.47
CA GLU A 78 -14.85 -4.24 -82.72
C GLU A 78 -13.68 -4.99 -83.37
N ARG A 79 -12.49 -4.38 -83.39
CA ARG A 79 -11.25 -4.98 -83.90
C ARG A 79 -10.87 -6.22 -83.09
N SER A 80 -10.90 -6.14 -81.75
CA SER A 80 -10.57 -7.26 -80.87
C SER A 80 -11.55 -8.43 -81.05
N ILE A 81 -12.85 -8.13 -81.15
CA ILE A 81 -13.88 -9.14 -81.46
C ILE A 81 -13.60 -9.80 -82.81
N LEU A 82 -13.38 -9.02 -83.87
CA LEU A 82 -13.07 -9.53 -85.20
C LEU A 82 -11.82 -10.41 -85.19
N GLN A 83 -10.77 -9.99 -84.48
CA GLN A 83 -9.50 -10.71 -84.37
C GLN A 83 -9.68 -12.05 -83.66
N GLN A 84 -10.37 -12.09 -82.52
CA GLN A 84 -10.63 -13.33 -81.79
C GLN A 84 -11.54 -14.28 -82.58
N MET A 85 -12.56 -13.76 -83.26
CA MET A 85 -13.43 -14.55 -84.13
C MET A 85 -12.65 -15.20 -85.26
N LEU A 86 -11.87 -14.40 -85.99
CA LEU A 86 -11.18 -14.85 -87.18
C LEU A 86 -9.98 -15.75 -86.84
N TYR A 87 -9.12 -15.38 -85.89
CA TYR A 87 -7.93 -16.16 -85.52
C TYR A 87 -8.23 -17.38 -84.64
N GLY A 88 -9.40 -17.45 -84.01
CA GLY A 88 -9.83 -18.63 -83.24
C GLY A 88 -10.15 -19.86 -84.10
N ALA A 89 -10.35 -19.71 -85.42
CA ALA A 89 -10.58 -20.83 -86.33
C ALA A 89 -9.32 -21.23 -87.12
N ASP A 90 -9.15 -22.55 -87.30
CA ASP A 90 -8.08 -23.16 -88.10
C ASP A 90 -8.01 -22.52 -89.50
N ALA A 91 -6.82 -22.02 -89.87
CA ALA A 91 -6.56 -21.34 -91.13
C ALA A 91 -6.92 -22.20 -92.36
N ASN A 92 -6.89 -23.53 -92.22
CA ASN A 92 -7.23 -24.47 -93.29
C ASN A 92 -8.74 -24.52 -93.58
N LYS A 93 -9.61 -24.10 -92.65
CA LYS A 93 -11.06 -24.07 -92.83
C LYS A 93 -11.57 -22.80 -93.51
N LEU A 94 -10.70 -21.80 -93.70
CA LEU A 94 -11.06 -20.49 -94.28
C LEU A 94 -10.14 -20.14 -95.46
N PRO A 95 -10.05 -20.97 -96.51
CA PRO A 95 -9.08 -20.79 -97.60
C PRO A 95 -9.34 -19.56 -98.47
N LEU A 96 -10.56 -19.01 -98.46
CA LEU A 96 -10.96 -17.84 -99.26
C LEU A 96 -11.00 -16.54 -98.44
N SER A 97 -10.57 -16.55 -97.17
CA SER A 97 -10.55 -15.34 -96.34
C SER A 97 -9.56 -14.31 -96.90
N ARG A 98 -9.95 -13.03 -96.90
CA ARG A 98 -9.08 -11.91 -97.33
C ARG A 98 -7.95 -11.60 -96.34
N PHE A 99 -8.02 -12.15 -95.12
CA PHE A 99 -6.99 -11.98 -94.09
C PHE A 99 -5.83 -12.95 -94.28
N LYS A 100 -4.61 -12.42 -94.31
CA LYS A 100 -3.39 -13.22 -94.49
C LYS A 100 -3.12 -14.09 -93.26
N ARG A 101 -3.18 -15.42 -93.41
CA ARG A 101 -2.90 -16.41 -92.36
C ARG A 101 -1.88 -17.43 -92.84
N ILE A 102 -1.17 -18.02 -91.89
CA ILE A 102 -0.22 -19.10 -92.17
C ILE A 102 -1.05 -20.38 -92.36
N GLN A 103 -1.10 -20.90 -93.59
CA GLN A 103 -1.65 -22.23 -93.88
C GLN A 103 -0.54 -23.26 -93.65
N SER A 104 -0.78 -24.23 -92.79
CA SER A 104 0.18 -25.31 -92.54
C SER A 104 0.03 -26.41 -93.60
N PRO A 105 1.12 -26.89 -94.20
CA PRO A 105 1.06 -28.03 -95.11
C PRO A 105 0.57 -29.27 -94.36
N GLY A 106 -0.50 -29.90 -94.85
CA GLY A 106 -1.03 -31.14 -94.31
C GLY A 106 -0.11 -32.33 -94.56
N TRP A 107 -0.37 -33.46 -93.92
CA TRP A 107 0.48 -34.67 -94.04
C TRP A 107 0.57 -35.23 -95.49
N SER A 108 -0.35 -34.88 -96.39
CA SER A 108 -0.30 -35.27 -97.81
C SER A 108 0.59 -34.38 -98.69
N SER A 109 1.18 -33.30 -98.16
CA SER A 109 1.97 -32.34 -98.95
C SER A 109 3.25 -32.94 -99.57
N TRP A 110 3.84 -33.98 -98.96
CA TRP A 110 5.01 -34.65 -99.54
C TRP A 110 4.68 -35.44 -100.82
N LEU A 111 3.48 -36.03 -100.92
CA LEU A 111 3.01 -36.74 -102.12
C LEU A 111 2.82 -35.77 -103.29
N ILE A 112 2.29 -34.58 -103.01
CA ILE A 112 2.09 -33.52 -104.01
C ILE A 112 3.44 -33.01 -104.51
N SER A 113 4.41 -32.81 -103.60
CA SER A 113 5.77 -32.42 -103.98
C SER A 113 6.45 -33.46 -104.87
N LEU A 114 6.31 -34.76 -104.54
CA LEU A 114 6.81 -35.86 -105.36
C LEU A 114 6.14 -35.88 -106.74
N PHE A 115 4.82 -35.70 -106.81
CA PHE A 115 4.08 -35.63 -108.07
C PHE A 115 4.55 -34.48 -108.96
N ILE A 116 4.82 -33.31 -108.38
CA ILE A 116 5.36 -32.16 -109.12
C ILE A 116 6.74 -32.47 -109.70
N ILE A 117 7.64 -33.08 -108.92
CA ILE A 117 8.99 -33.44 -109.39
C ILE A 117 8.91 -34.45 -110.53
N VAL A 118 8.13 -35.53 -110.36
CA VAL A 118 7.96 -36.56 -111.39
C VAL A 118 7.29 -35.97 -112.64
N GLY A 119 6.28 -35.10 -112.46
CA GLY A 119 5.62 -34.38 -113.55
C GLY A 119 6.55 -33.46 -114.33
N LEU A 120 7.44 -32.72 -113.64
CA LEU A 120 8.44 -31.86 -114.29
C LEU A 120 9.48 -32.68 -115.07
N ILE A 121 9.95 -33.80 -114.52
CA ILE A 121 10.87 -34.71 -115.22
C ILE A 121 10.19 -35.31 -116.45
N ALA A 122 8.92 -35.71 -116.33
CA ALA A 122 8.14 -36.22 -117.44
C ALA A 122 7.95 -35.15 -118.54
N CYS A 123 7.56 -33.92 -118.17
CA CYS A 123 7.46 -32.81 -119.12
C CYS A 123 8.81 -32.47 -119.78
N TRP A 124 9.91 -32.49 -119.02
CA TRP A 124 11.26 -32.29 -119.57
C TRP A 124 11.61 -33.36 -120.60
N HIS A 125 11.33 -34.62 -120.29
CA HIS A 125 11.52 -35.74 -121.20
C HIS A 125 10.68 -35.61 -122.48
N LEU A 126 9.44 -35.13 -122.35
CA LEU A 126 8.56 -34.86 -123.50
C LEU A 126 9.07 -33.69 -124.36
N LEU A 127 9.61 -32.64 -123.74
CA LEU A 127 10.17 -31.50 -124.46
C LEU A 127 11.43 -31.88 -125.27
N GLN A 128 12.33 -32.68 -124.68
CA GLN A 128 13.53 -33.18 -125.38
C GLN A 128 13.16 -34.02 -126.61
N ASN A 129 12.09 -34.81 -126.53
CA ASN A 129 11.62 -35.68 -127.61
C ASN A 129 10.49 -35.06 -128.45
N SER A 130 10.35 -33.73 -128.46
CA SER A 130 9.26 -33.02 -129.15
C SER A 130 9.19 -33.29 -130.67
N THR A 131 10.34 -33.49 -131.32
CA THR A 131 10.44 -33.88 -132.74
C THR A 131 9.95 -35.30 -132.99
N GLU A 132 10.17 -36.22 -132.05
CA GLU A 132 9.69 -37.61 -132.12
C GLU A 132 8.19 -37.72 -131.81
N ILE A 133 7.67 -36.87 -130.92
CA ILE A 133 6.24 -36.80 -130.60
C ILE A 133 5.44 -36.28 -131.80
N SER A 134 5.93 -35.22 -132.46
CA SER A 134 5.27 -34.61 -133.63
C SER A 134 5.31 -35.49 -134.88
N SER A 135 6.37 -36.27 -135.07
CA SER A 135 6.47 -37.29 -136.13
C SER A 135 5.75 -38.60 -135.81
N GLY A 136 5.28 -38.78 -134.57
CA GLY A 136 4.62 -39.99 -134.08
C GLY A 136 5.57 -41.17 -133.83
N ALA A 137 6.89 -40.97 -133.95
CA ALA A 137 7.92 -41.96 -133.66
C ALA A 137 7.96 -42.32 -132.16
N PHE A 138 7.67 -41.37 -131.28
CA PHE A 138 7.68 -41.53 -129.83
C PHE A 138 6.75 -42.65 -129.31
N PHE A 139 5.71 -42.98 -130.10
CA PHE A 139 4.70 -44.00 -129.76
C PHE A 139 4.91 -45.34 -130.49
N LYS A 140 6.06 -45.57 -131.13
CA LYS A 140 6.38 -46.82 -131.85
C LYS A 140 7.56 -47.56 -131.21
N PRO A 141 7.53 -48.90 -131.11
CA PRO A 141 6.37 -49.78 -131.36
C PRO A 141 5.25 -49.56 -130.32
N ARG A 142 4.02 -49.90 -130.70
CA ARG A 142 2.83 -49.82 -129.81
C ARG A 142 2.70 -51.11 -128.99
N ASP A 143 3.77 -51.51 -128.33
CA ASP A 143 3.83 -52.70 -127.48
C ASP A 143 4.38 -52.33 -126.08
N LEU A 144 4.47 -53.33 -125.21
CA LEU A 144 4.97 -53.15 -123.84
C LEU A 144 6.46 -52.77 -123.77
N THR A 145 7.22 -52.82 -124.88
CA THR A 145 8.62 -52.41 -124.87
C THR A 145 8.77 -50.89 -124.77
N ASN A 146 7.79 -50.13 -125.28
CA ASN A 146 7.78 -48.67 -125.25
C ASN A 146 7.03 -48.07 -124.04
N TRP A 147 6.87 -48.85 -122.95
CA TRP A 147 6.06 -48.47 -121.79
C TRP A 147 6.50 -47.15 -121.14
N PHE A 148 7.82 -46.87 -121.11
CA PHE A 148 8.37 -45.66 -120.49
C PHE A 148 7.91 -44.37 -121.18
N ASN A 149 7.82 -44.37 -122.52
CA ASN A 149 7.34 -43.22 -123.29
C ASN A 149 5.84 -43.00 -123.09
N PHE A 150 5.03 -44.06 -123.06
CA PHE A 150 3.60 -43.96 -122.77
C PHE A 150 3.32 -43.47 -121.33
N VAL A 151 4.08 -43.96 -120.35
CA VAL A 151 3.95 -43.54 -118.95
C VAL A 151 4.39 -42.09 -118.78
N SER A 152 5.55 -41.71 -119.33
CA SER A 152 6.03 -40.32 -119.27
C SER A 152 5.08 -39.35 -119.97
N PHE A 153 4.49 -39.72 -121.12
CA PHE A 153 3.46 -38.93 -121.78
C PHE A 153 2.20 -38.75 -120.92
N SER A 154 1.68 -39.83 -120.34
CA SER A 154 0.47 -39.78 -119.49
C SER A 154 0.69 -38.95 -118.23
N VAL A 155 1.82 -39.14 -117.56
CA VAL A 155 2.19 -38.41 -116.34
C VAL A 155 2.43 -36.93 -116.65
N GLY A 156 3.18 -36.61 -117.71
CA GLY A 156 3.42 -35.24 -118.14
C GLY A 156 2.14 -34.50 -118.52
N PHE A 157 1.22 -35.16 -119.24
CA PHE A 157 -0.07 -34.59 -119.59
C PHE A 157 -0.96 -34.32 -118.36
N LEU A 158 -1.07 -35.30 -117.45
CA LEU A 158 -1.82 -35.14 -116.20
C LEU A 158 -1.28 -33.99 -115.34
N PHE A 159 0.04 -33.87 -115.26
CA PHE A 159 0.70 -32.79 -114.55
C PHE A 159 0.38 -31.41 -115.17
N LEU A 160 0.52 -31.28 -116.49
CA LEU A 160 0.19 -30.05 -117.22
C LEU A 160 -1.29 -29.65 -117.06
N TRP A 161 -2.20 -30.63 -117.15
CA TRP A 161 -3.62 -30.38 -116.93
C TRP A 161 -3.90 -29.88 -115.51
N GLN A 162 -3.35 -30.53 -114.49
CA GLN A 162 -3.51 -30.07 -113.10
C GLN A 162 -2.88 -28.70 -112.86
N LEU A 163 -1.73 -28.41 -113.46
CA LEU A 163 -1.09 -27.09 -113.39
C LEU A 163 -1.99 -26.00 -113.99
N LEU A 164 -2.57 -26.25 -115.17
CA LEU A 164 -3.49 -25.31 -115.81
C LEU A 164 -4.79 -25.14 -115.02
N HIS A 165 -5.36 -26.23 -114.49
CA HIS A 165 -6.55 -26.16 -113.64
C HIS A 165 -6.27 -25.38 -112.34
N TYR A 166 -5.11 -25.60 -111.73
CA TYR A 166 -4.68 -24.86 -110.55
C TYR A 166 -4.55 -23.35 -110.84
N ILE A 167 -3.93 -22.99 -111.97
CA ILE A 167 -3.84 -21.58 -112.41
C ILE A 167 -5.24 -21.00 -112.64
N TYR A 168 -6.15 -21.74 -113.27
CA TYR A 168 -7.53 -21.31 -113.52
C TYR A 168 -8.32 -21.04 -112.23
N VAL A 169 -8.25 -21.95 -111.24
CA VAL A 169 -8.92 -21.77 -109.94
C VAL A 169 -8.32 -20.59 -109.18
N LYS A 170 -6.98 -20.42 -109.23
CA LYS A 170 -6.31 -19.25 -108.65
C LYS A 170 -6.69 -17.96 -109.34
N SER A 171 -6.87 -17.93 -110.68
CA SER A 171 -7.17 -16.69 -111.41
C SER A 171 -8.57 -16.14 -111.12
N LEU A 172 -9.53 -17.01 -110.76
CA LEU A 172 -10.86 -16.59 -110.29
C LEU A 172 -10.82 -15.85 -108.95
N GLY A 173 -9.71 -15.95 -108.19
CA GLY A 173 -9.49 -15.24 -106.92
C GLY A 173 -8.62 -13.98 -107.01
N VAL A 174 -8.23 -13.50 -108.21
CA VAL A 174 -7.23 -12.41 -108.37
C VAL A 174 -7.83 -10.99 -108.33
N SER A 175 -9.13 -10.85 -108.11
CA SER A 175 -9.73 -9.58 -107.72
C SER A 175 -9.94 -9.59 -106.20
N LEU A 176 -9.06 -8.91 -105.45
CA LEU A 176 -9.31 -8.19 -104.16
C LEU A 176 -7.97 -8.03 -103.40
N LYS A 177 -7.65 -6.79 -103.02
CA LYS A 177 -6.51 -6.45 -102.14
C LYS A 177 -6.49 -7.39 -100.93
N SER A 178 -5.39 -8.09 -100.70
CA SER A 178 -5.16 -8.79 -99.42
C SER A 178 -5.02 -7.73 -98.33
N ILE A 179 -5.91 -7.75 -97.34
CA ILE A 179 -5.90 -6.76 -96.24
C ILE A 179 -5.05 -7.32 -95.11
N SER A 180 -3.99 -6.61 -94.73
CA SER A 180 -3.27 -6.89 -93.49
C SER A 180 -3.90 -6.10 -92.34
N LEU A 181 -3.83 -6.62 -91.11
CA LEU A 181 -4.36 -5.91 -89.94
C LEU A 181 -3.67 -4.54 -89.70
N ARG A 182 -2.44 -4.34 -90.21
CA ARG A 182 -1.76 -3.04 -90.18
C ARG A 182 -2.44 -2.01 -91.10
N ASP A 183 -3.07 -2.45 -92.18
CA ASP A 183 -3.80 -1.54 -93.09
C ASP A 183 -5.11 -1.03 -92.46
N ILE A 184 -5.59 -1.69 -91.40
CA ILE A 184 -6.76 -1.26 -90.61
C ILE A 184 -6.39 -0.12 -89.64
N GLU A 185 -5.14 -0.06 -89.16
CA GLU A 185 -4.64 1.02 -88.27
C GLU A 185 -4.40 2.35 -89.00
N ILE A 186 -4.17 2.33 -90.31
CA ILE A 186 -3.72 3.50 -91.09
C ILE A 186 -4.89 4.13 -91.88
N ALA A 187 -6.15 3.76 -91.59
CA ALA A 187 -7.30 4.29 -92.29
C ALA A 187 -7.53 5.80 -91.97
N PRO A 188 -7.90 6.64 -92.97
CA PRO A 188 -8.10 8.08 -92.76
C PRO A 188 -9.30 8.37 -91.83
N GLU A 189 -9.22 9.47 -91.07
CA GLU A 189 -10.23 9.89 -90.06
C GLU A 189 -11.67 10.01 -90.59
N THR A 190 -11.86 10.17 -91.91
CA THR A 190 -13.19 10.18 -92.54
C THR A 190 -13.86 8.80 -92.59
N ALA A 191 -13.10 7.71 -92.42
CA ALA A 191 -13.62 6.35 -92.27
C ALA A 191 -13.90 5.97 -90.80
N ALA A 192 -13.77 6.92 -89.86
CA ALA A 192 -13.92 6.67 -88.43
C ALA A 192 -15.39 6.43 -87.98
N GLU A 193 -16.38 6.80 -88.79
CA GLU A 193 -17.80 6.63 -88.43
C GLU A 193 -18.38 5.24 -88.78
N GLU A 194 -17.79 4.51 -89.73
CA GLU A 194 -18.29 3.18 -90.12
C GLU A 194 -17.73 2.06 -89.23
N SER A 195 -18.61 1.14 -88.79
CA SER A 195 -18.24 -0.02 -87.95
C SER A 195 -17.27 -0.96 -88.69
N ILE A 196 -16.16 -1.31 -88.04
CA ILE A 196 -15.13 -2.22 -88.56
C ILE A 196 -15.73 -3.61 -88.83
N LEU A 197 -16.62 -4.06 -87.95
CA LEU A 197 -17.30 -5.33 -88.13
C LEU A 197 -18.23 -5.32 -89.35
N ASN A 198 -18.97 -4.22 -89.58
CA ASN A 198 -19.82 -4.09 -90.77
C ASN A 198 -18.99 -4.03 -92.06
N ARG A 199 -17.85 -3.33 -92.06
CA ARG A 199 -16.93 -3.30 -93.22
C ARG A 199 -16.42 -4.68 -93.62
N HIS A 200 -16.25 -5.57 -92.65
CA HIS A 200 -15.78 -6.95 -92.84
C HIS A 200 -16.90 -7.98 -92.69
N LEU A 201 -18.17 -7.60 -92.87
CA LEU A 201 -19.32 -8.49 -92.72
C LEU A 201 -19.23 -9.72 -93.63
N ASP A 202 -18.79 -9.56 -94.87
CA ASP A 202 -18.56 -10.68 -95.81
C ASP A 202 -17.64 -11.75 -95.22
N GLU A 203 -16.58 -11.34 -94.51
CA GLU A 203 -15.63 -12.25 -93.85
C GLU A 203 -16.27 -12.96 -92.66
N ILE A 204 -17.09 -12.24 -91.88
CA ILE A 204 -17.82 -12.81 -90.75
C ILE A 204 -18.87 -13.83 -91.25
N VAL A 205 -19.60 -13.49 -92.31
CA VAL A 205 -20.58 -14.40 -92.94
C VAL A 205 -19.86 -15.62 -93.52
N TYR A 206 -18.77 -15.44 -94.27
CA TYR A 206 -17.95 -16.53 -94.78
C TYR A 206 -17.39 -17.43 -93.66
N PHE A 207 -16.99 -16.81 -92.54
CA PHE A 207 -16.57 -17.52 -91.34
C PHE A 207 -17.66 -18.45 -90.81
N PHE A 208 -18.91 -17.99 -90.67
CA PHE A 208 -20.00 -18.83 -90.19
C PHE A 208 -20.50 -19.85 -91.23
N GLN A 209 -20.38 -19.56 -92.52
CA GLN A 209 -20.64 -20.52 -93.60
C GLN A 209 -19.66 -21.70 -93.57
N SER A 210 -18.37 -21.41 -93.33
CA SER A 210 -17.29 -22.42 -93.41
C SER A 210 -17.04 -23.15 -92.09
N THR A 211 -17.39 -22.54 -90.96
CA THR A 211 -17.31 -23.16 -89.63
C THR A 211 -18.61 -23.85 -89.25
N LYS A 212 -18.60 -24.60 -88.14
CA LYS A 212 -19.79 -25.28 -87.59
C LYS A 212 -20.36 -24.59 -86.34
N TYR A 213 -19.74 -23.50 -85.88
CA TYR A 213 -20.12 -22.81 -84.63
C TYR A 213 -21.58 -22.37 -84.65
N ASP A 214 -22.32 -22.60 -83.58
CA ASP A 214 -23.73 -22.18 -83.44
C ASP A 214 -23.98 -21.25 -82.25
N LEU A 215 -23.02 -21.15 -81.33
CA LEU A 215 -23.03 -20.23 -80.20
C LEU A 215 -21.74 -19.41 -80.17
N VAL A 216 -21.87 -18.09 -80.04
CA VAL A 216 -20.77 -17.15 -79.77
C VAL A 216 -20.95 -16.63 -78.35
N ILE A 217 -19.93 -16.77 -77.51
CA ILE A 217 -19.97 -16.35 -76.11
C ILE A 217 -19.07 -15.14 -75.96
N ILE A 218 -19.63 -14.03 -75.50
CA ILE A 218 -18.94 -12.76 -75.38
C ILE A 218 -18.90 -12.38 -73.90
N GLU A 219 -17.70 -12.41 -73.31
CA GLU A 219 -17.45 -12.07 -71.90
C GLU A 219 -16.65 -10.76 -71.79
N ASP A 220 -16.77 -10.08 -70.64
CA ASP A 220 -16.06 -8.84 -70.26
C ASP A 220 -16.32 -7.61 -71.17
N LEU A 221 -17.34 -7.66 -72.03
CA LEU A 221 -17.75 -6.53 -72.86
C LEU A 221 -18.30 -5.36 -72.03
N ASP A 222 -18.82 -5.67 -70.84
CA ASP A 222 -19.42 -4.70 -69.92
C ASP A 222 -18.44 -3.79 -69.19
N ARG A 223 -17.14 -4.06 -69.26
CA ARG A 223 -16.09 -3.21 -68.65
C ARG A 223 -15.89 -1.89 -69.39
N PHE A 224 -16.17 -1.84 -70.70
CA PHE A 224 -15.93 -0.66 -71.53
C PHE A 224 -17.09 0.36 -71.54
N ASN A 225 -18.21 0.03 -70.88
CA ASN A 225 -19.37 0.91 -70.68
C ASN A 225 -19.87 1.65 -71.94
N ASN A 226 -19.88 0.96 -73.10
CA ASN A 226 -20.28 1.52 -74.39
C ASN A 226 -21.50 0.75 -74.94
N PRO A 227 -22.73 1.29 -74.83
CA PRO A 227 -23.94 0.61 -75.33
C PRO A 227 -24.00 0.42 -76.86
N ASP A 228 -23.28 1.25 -77.64
CA ASP A 228 -23.38 1.25 -79.10
C ASP A 228 -22.79 -0.02 -79.74
N ILE A 229 -21.88 -0.71 -79.04
CA ILE A 229 -21.34 -1.99 -79.51
C ILE A 229 -22.43 -3.07 -79.59
N PHE A 230 -23.43 -3.03 -78.71
CA PHE A 230 -24.54 -4.00 -78.72
C PHE A 230 -25.47 -3.81 -79.92
N VAL A 231 -25.61 -2.56 -80.40
CA VAL A 231 -26.31 -2.27 -81.67
C VAL A 231 -25.63 -3.01 -82.82
N THR A 232 -24.30 -2.83 -82.95
CA THR A 232 -23.54 -3.43 -84.05
C THR A 232 -23.52 -4.96 -83.98
N LEU A 233 -23.31 -5.56 -82.81
CA LEU A 233 -23.29 -7.02 -82.65
C LEU A 233 -24.65 -7.65 -82.92
N ARG A 234 -25.74 -7.00 -82.51
CA ARG A 234 -27.11 -7.42 -82.82
C ARG A 234 -27.37 -7.39 -84.32
N GLU A 235 -26.99 -6.30 -84.99
CA GLU A 235 -27.14 -6.14 -86.44
C GLU A 235 -26.39 -7.23 -87.20
N ILE A 236 -25.12 -7.47 -86.84
CA ILE A 236 -24.29 -8.52 -87.43
C ILE A 236 -24.91 -9.91 -87.23
N ASN A 237 -25.37 -10.24 -86.02
CA ASN A 237 -26.02 -11.53 -85.75
C ASN A 237 -27.29 -11.71 -86.58
N SER A 238 -28.07 -10.64 -86.78
CA SER A 238 -29.23 -10.65 -87.68
C SER A 238 -28.83 -10.93 -89.13
N LEU A 239 -27.81 -10.23 -89.64
CA LEU A 239 -27.32 -10.39 -91.01
C LEU A 239 -26.72 -11.78 -91.28
N ILE A 240 -26.01 -12.35 -90.29
CA ILE A 240 -25.49 -13.73 -90.38
C ILE A 240 -26.63 -14.73 -90.49
N ASN A 241 -27.67 -14.61 -89.65
CA ASN A 241 -28.80 -15.54 -89.66
C ASN A 241 -29.75 -15.35 -90.86
N ALA A 242 -29.82 -14.14 -91.44
CA ALA A 242 -30.59 -13.89 -92.65
C ALA A 242 -29.91 -14.44 -93.92
N ASN A 243 -28.61 -14.73 -93.86
CA ASN A 243 -27.85 -15.22 -95.01
C ASN A 243 -28.19 -16.69 -95.32
N ALA A 244 -28.69 -16.96 -96.52
CA ALA A 244 -29.07 -18.31 -96.96
C ALA A 244 -27.92 -19.34 -96.94
N GLY A 245 -26.67 -18.90 -96.97
CA GLY A 245 -25.50 -19.78 -96.88
C GLY A 245 -25.28 -20.37 -95.48
N VAL A 246 -25.81 -19.73 -94.43
CA VAL A 246 -25.69 -20.20 -93.05
C VAL A 246 -26.92 -21.05 -92.70
N LYS A 247 -26.80 -22.37 -92.81
CA LYS A 247 -27.93 -23.32 -92.66
C LYS A 247 -28.37 -23.58 -91.20
N ARG A 248 -27.87 -22.81 -90.23
CA ARG A 248 -28.10 -23.02 -88.80
C ARG A 248 -28.25 -21.67 -88.10
N GLN A 249 -29.01 -21.64 -87.00
CA GLN A 249 -29.17 -20.43 -86.20
C GLN A 249 -27.90 -20.17 -85.38
N ILE A 250 -27.25 -19.03 -85.61
CA ILE A 250 -26.15 -18.53 -84.81
C ILE A 250 -26.71 -17.70 -83.65
N ARG A 251 -26.24 -17.97 -82.43
CA ARG A 251 -26.69 -17.27 -81.22
C ARG A 251 -25.53 -16.57 -80.54
N PHE A 252 -25.74 -15.35 -80.07
CA PHE A 252 -24.75 -14.61 -79.29
C PHE A 252 -25.21 -14.58 -77.82
N LEU A 253 -24.36 -15.09 -76.92
CA LEU A 253 -24.55 -15.10 -75.48
C LEU A 253 -23.61 -14.08 -74.83
N TYR A 254 -24.18 -13.10 -74.15
CA TYR A 254 -23.46 -11.99 -73.54
C TYR A 254 -23.48 -12.13 -72.01
N ALA A 255 -22.31 -12.07 -71.36
CA ALA A 255 -22.22 -11.99 -69.90
C ALA A 255 -22.06 -10.53 -69.47
N LEU A 256 -23.05 -9.97 -68.77
CA LEU A 256 -23.16 -8.52 -68.54
C LEU A 256 -23.48 -8.14 -67.09
N ARG A 257 -23.05 -6.94 -66.66
CA ARG A 257 -23.50 -6.26 -65.45
C ARG A 257 -24.94 -5.74 -65.58
N ASP A 258 -25.70 -5.79 -64.49
CA ASP A 258 -27.11 -5.32 -64.47
C ASP A 258 -27.26 -3.83 -64.77
N ASN A 259 -26.30 -3.01 -64.36
CA ASN A 259 -26.32 -1.55 -64.49
C ASN A 259 -25.73 -1.03 -65.81
N MET A 260 -25.42 -1.89 -66.78
CA MET A 260 -24.85 -1.43 -68.06
C MET A 260 -25.86 -0.65 -68.94
N PHE A 261 -27.16 -0.88 -68.78
CA PHE A 261 -28.20 -0.17 -69.52
C PHE A 261 -28.98 0.75 -68.60
N VAL A 262 -29.13 2.02 -68.99
CA VAL A 262 -29.95 2.98 -68.26
C VAL A 262 -31.42 2.74 -68.64
N ASN A 263 -32.23 2.26 -67.68
CA ASN A 263 -33.66 1.91 -67.84
C ASN A 263 -33.95 0.78 -68.85
N THR A 264 -35.24 0.57 -69.20
CA THR A 264 -35.84 -0.59 -69.90
C THR A 264 -35.26 -0.96 -71.27
N ASP A 265 -34.21 -0.27 -71.74
CA ASP A 265 -33.61 -0.43 -73.06
C ASP A 265 -32.93 -1.77 -73.32
N ARG A 266 -32.63 -2.56 -72.28
CA ARG A 266 -32.02 -3.91 -72.43
C ARG A 266 -32.84 -4.88 -73.29
N THR A 267 -34.17 -4.75 -73.34
CA THR A 267 -35.03 -5.59 -74.20
C THR A 267 -34.93 -5.23 -75.69
N LYS A 268 -34.34 -4.07 -76.04
CA LYS A 268 -34.05 -3.70 -77.44
C LYS A 268 -32.90 -4.53 -78.02
N PHE A 269 -31.97 -5.00 -77.16
CA PHE A 269 -30.74 -5.66 -77.59
C PHE A 269 -30.82 -7.19 -77.53
N PHE A 270 -31.60 -7.74 -76.60
CA PHE A 270 -31.64 -9.18 -76.33
C PHE A 270 -33.07 -9.73 -76.38
N GLU A 271 -33.26 -10.82 -77.12
CA GLU A 271 -34.53 -11.55 -77.15
C GLU A 271 -34.79 -12.32 -75.85
N PHE A 272 -33.73 -12.69 -75.13
CA PHE A 272 -33.84 -13.46 -73.89
C PHE A 272 -32.83 -12.97 -72.86
N ILE A 273 -33.31 -12.63 -71.66
CA ILE A 273 -32.48 -12.12 -70.56
C ILE A 273 -32.64 -13.06 -69.36
N ILE A 274 -31.51 -13.57 -68.84
CA ILE A 274 -31.45 -14.43 -67.66
C ILE A 274 -30.81 -13.62 -66.52
N PRO A 275 -31.59 -13.20 -65.51
CA PRO A 275 -31.03 -12.53 -64.34
C PRO A 275 -30.38 -13.54 -63.40
N VAL A 276 -29.09 -13.34 -63.12
CA VAL A 276 -28.30 -14.12 -62.18
C VAL A 276 -28.39 -13.48 -60.81
N ILE A 277 -28.95 -14.24 -59.86
CA ILE A 277 -29.03 -13.86 -58.47
C ILE A 277 -27.63 -14.07 -57.88
N PRO A 278 -27.00 -13.04 -57.28
CA PRO A 278 -25.68 -13.18 -56.70
C PRO A 278 -25.71 -14.21 -55.57
N ILE A 279 -24.71 -15.09 -55.56
CA ILE A 279 -24.53 -16.10 -54.50
C ILE A 279 -24.09 -15.42 -53.19
N ILE A 280 -23.46 -14.24 -53.28
CA ILE A 280 -23.02 -13.45 -52.11
C ILE A 280 -23.65 -12.07 -52.11
N ASN A 281 -24.16 -11.67 -50.95
CA ASN A 281 -24.59 -10.33 -50.59
C ASN A 281 -24.05 -9.99 -49.20
N SER A 282 -24.23 -8.74 -48.76
CA SER A 282 -23.77 -8.26 -47.44
C SER A 282 -24.33 -9.04 -46.24
N SER A 283 -25.39 -9.83 -46.42
CA SER A 283 -26.03 -10.63 -45.37
C SER A 283 -25.52 -12.07 -45.26
N ASN A 284 -24.93 -12.63 -46.33
CA ASN A 284 -24.48 -14.03 -46.38
C ASN A 284 -22.96 -14.18 -46.63
N SER A 285 -22.24 -13.07 -46.78
CA SER A 285 -20.77 -13.02 -46.86
C SER A 285 -20.09 -13.58 -45.60
N ILE A 286 -20.76 -13.48 -44.44
CA ILE A 286 -20.31 -14.02 -43.13
C ILE A 286 -19.90 -15.49 -43.27
N ASP A 287 -20.79 -16.34 -43.77
CA ASP A 287 -20.55 -17.79 -43.86
C ASP A 287 -19.35 -18.10 -44.76
N LYS A 288 -19.11 -17.29 -45.80
CA LYS A 288 -17.96 -17.45 -46.71
C LYS A 288 -16.66 -16.95 -46.12
N VAL A 289 -16.69 -15.86 -45.35
CA VAL A 289 -15.53 -15.37 -44.59
C VAL A 289 -15.14 -16.40 -43.53
N ILE A 290 -16.11 -17.00 -42.83
CA ILE A 290 -15.88 -18.07 -41.85
C ILE A 290 -15.34 -19.33 -42.53
N GLU A 291 -15.93 -19.78 -43.64
CA GLU A 291 -15.44 -20.95 -44.40
C GLU A 291 -13.98 -20.77 -44.88
N GLN A 292 -13.58 -19.56 -45.28
CA GLN A 292 -12.18 -19.27 -45.64
C GLN A 292 -11.25 -19.24 -44.41
N GLY A 293 -11.73 -18.75 -43.27
CA GLY A 293 -11.02 -18.81 -41.98
C GLY A 293 -10.76 -20.26 -41.52
N GLU A 294 -11.80 -21.10 -41.60
CA GLU A 294 -11.73 -22.54 -41.29
C GLU A 294 -10.77 -23.28 -42.23
N ARG A 295 -10.83 -23.00 -43.54
CA ARG A 295 -9.93 -23.59 -44.55
C ARG A 295 -8.45 -23.41 -44.21
N LEU A 296 -8.11 -22.26 -43.62
CA LEU A 296 -6.73 -21.90 -43.28
C LEU A 296 -6.37 -22.24 -41.83
N SER A 297 -7.27 -22.89 -41.06
CA SER A 297 -7.10 -23.20 -39.63
C SER A 297 -6.84 -21.96 -38.76
N LEU A 298 -7.43 -20.80 -39.13
CA LEU A 298 -7.19 -19.51 -38.48
C LEU A 298 -8.15 -19.20 -37.32
N ASP A 299 -9.18 -20.03 -37.10
CA ASP A 299 -10.31 -19.74 -36.20
C ASP A 299 -9.95 -19.63 -34.72
N LYS A 300 -8.75 -20.07 -34.32
CA LYS A 300 -8.28 -19.93 -32.93
C LYS A 300 -7.65 -18.55 -32.65
N ARG A 301 -7.24 -17.81 -33.68
CA ARG A 301 -6.51 -16.53 -33.54
C ARG A 301 -7.35 -15.31 -33.92
N LEU A 302 -8.30 -15.47 -34.85
CA LEU A 302 -9.17 -14.38 -35.30
C LEU A 302 -10.43 -14.29 -34.44
N ASP A 303 -10.81 -13.07 -34.07
CA ASP A 303 -12.05 -12.84 -33.33
C ASP A 303 -13.27 -13.06 -34.24
N ARG A 304 -14.19 -13.90 -33.78
CA ARG A 304 -15.42 -14.22 -34.51
C ARG A 304 -16.33 -13.00 -34.64
N GLN A 305 -16.33 -12.10 -33.66
CA GLN A 305 -17.14 -10.89 -33.75
C GLN A 305 -16.56 -9.93 -34.78
N PHE A 306 -15.24 -9.68 -34.76
CA PHE A 306 -14.54 -8.93 -35.81
C PHE A 306 -14.85 -9.47 -37.22
N LEU A 307 -14.74 -10.78 -37.45
CA LEU A 307 -15.04 -11.39 -38.75
C LEU A 307 -16.49 -11.14 -39.21
N ARG A 308 -17.44 -11.20 -38.28
CA ARG A 308 -18.86 -10.89 -38.57
C ARG A 308 -19.04 -9.42 -38.95
N GLU A 309 -18.39 -8.50 -38.26
CA GLU A 309 -18.48 -7.07 -38.55
C GLU A 309 -17.89 -6.74 -39.94
N VAL A 310 -16.65 -7.18 -40.23
CA VAL A 310 -15.99 -6.85 -41.50
C VAL A 310 -16.67 -7.49 -42.71
N SER A 311 -17.23 -8.70 -42.55
CA SER A 311 -17.91 -9.40 -43.65
C SER A 311 -19.10 -8.63 -44.23
N ARG A 312 -19.78 -7.78 -43.44
CA ARG A 312 -20.91 -6.95 -43.91
C ARG A 312 -20.51 -5.96 -44.99
N TYR A 313 -19.22 -5.62 -45.07
CA TYR A 313 -18.64 -4.72 -46.05
C TYR A 313 -18.01 -5.46 -47.24
N LEU A 314 -17.87 -6.79 -47.17
CA LEU A 314 -17.26 -7.62 -48.22
C LEU A 314 -18.34 -8.29 -49.06
N ASN A 315 -18.67 -7.67 -50.20
CA ASN A 315 -19.77 -8.11 -51.07
C ASN A 315 -19.34 -9.00 -52.26
N ASP A 316 -18.04 -9.24 -52.45
CA ASP A 316 -17.49 -9.99 -53.59
C ASP A 316 -16.66 -11.20 -53.12
N LEU A 317 -16.95 -12.40 -53.66
CA LEU A 317 -16.24 -13.63 -53.31
C LEU A 317 -14.76 -13.61 -53.71
N ARG A 318 -14.42 -13.02 -54.87
CA ARG A 318 -13.04 -12.91 -55.33
C ARG A 318 -12.23 -12.03 -54.40
N LEU A 319 -12.83 -10.92 -53.95
CA LEU A 319 -12.22 -10.03 -52.97
C LEU A 319 -11.94 -10.78 -51.66
N ILE A 320 -12.94 -11.49 -51.12
CA ILE A 320 -12.78 -12.31 -49.90
C ILE A 320 -11.66 -13.34 -50.09
N GLN A 321 -11.67 -14.10 -51.19
CA GLN A 321 -10.63 -15.08 -51.48
C GLN A 321 -9.24 -14.46 -51.58
N ASN A 322 -9.11 -13.28 -52.22
CA ASN A 322 -7.82 -12.60 -52.34
C ASN A 322 -7.30 -12.14 -50.98
N ILE A 323 -8.15 -11.53 -50.15
CA ILE A 323 -7.80 -11.10 -48.79
C ILE A 323 -7.23 -12.26 -47.96
N PHE A 324 -7.92 -13.40 -47.93
CA PHE A 324 -7.47 -14.56 -47.14
C PHE A 324 -6.25 -15.27 -47.73
N ASN A 325 -6.08 -15.27 -49.05
CA ASN A 325 -4.87 -15.78 -49.68
C ASN A 325 -3.66 -14.89 -49.35
N GLU A 326 -3.82 -13.56 -49.41
CA GLU A 326 -2.77 -12.63 -48.98
C GLU A 326 -2.47 -12.79 -47.49
N TYR A 327 -3.49 -12.98 -46.65
CA TYR A 327 -3.31 -13.21 -45.22
C TYR A 327 -2.41 -14.43 -44.95
N ALA A 328 -2.66 -15.55 -45.62
CA ALA A 328 -1.83 -16.74 -45.48
C ALA A 328 -0.36 -16.49 -45.88
N VAL A 329 -0.13 -15.68 -46.92
CA VAL A 329 1.22 -15.30 -47.37
C VAL A 329 1.89 -14.36 -46.35
N TYR A 330 1.18 -13.37 -45.82
CA TYR A 330 1.71 -12.43 -44.85
C TYR A 330 2.09 -13.13 -43.54
N VAL A 331 1.22 -14.00 -43.02
CA VAL A 331 1.52 -14.80 -41.82
C VAL A 331 2.78 -15.65 -42.02
N ALA A 332 2.90 -16.35 -43.16
CA ALA A 332 4.07 -17.19 -43.43
C ALA A 332 5.39 -16.41 -43.52
N ASN A 333 5.35 -15.12 -43.87
CA ASN A 333 6.56 -14.31 -44.04
C ASN A 333 6.86 -13.40 -42.83
N LEU A 334 5.84 -12.90 -42.14
CA LEU A 334 5.99 -12.00 -40.98
C LEU A 334 6.18 -12.75 -39.66
N GLU A 335 5.73 -14.00 -39.55
CA GLU A 335 5.82 -14.82 -38.32
C GLU A 335 6.88 -15.92 -38.43
N THR A 336 8.09 -15.56 -38.88
CA THR A 336 9.17 -16.48 -39.27
C THR A 336 9.78 -17.31 -38.13
N ASP A 337 9.55 -16.92 -36.86
CA ASP A 337 10.16 -17.55 -35.68
C ASP A 337 9.20 -18.45 -34.86
N GLY A 338 7.98 -18.71 -35.34
CA GLY A 338 7.00 -19.55 -34.64
C GLY A 338 6.35 -18.91 -33.40
N GLU A 339 6.69 -17.66 -33.08
CA GLU A 339 6.03 -16.84 -32.05
C GLU A 339 5.01 -15.90 -32.70
N ASN A 340 3.75 -16.02 -32.28
CA ASN A 340 2.61 -15.22 -32.76
C ASN A 340 2.62 -13.80 -32.18
N ILE A 341 3.58 -12.96 -32.59
CA ILE A 341 3.83 -11.64 -31.99
C ILE A 341 2.85 -10.57 -32.53
N LEU A 342 2.41 -10.69 -33.78
CA LEU A 342 1.49 -9.75 -34.42
C LEU A 342 0.02 -10.07 -34.11
N ASP A 343 -0.80 -9.01 -34.00
CA ASP A 343 -2.24 -9.16 -33.84
C ASP A 343 -2.87 -9.64 -35.16
N ALA A 344 -3.46 -10.83 -35.11
CA ALA A 344 -4.09 -11.47 -36.26
C ALA A 344 -5.27 -10.64 -36.84
N ASN A 345 -6.04 -9.97 -35.98
CA ASN A 345 -7.16 -9.14 -36.41
C ASN A 345 -6.66 -7.85 -37.08
N LYS A 346 -5.61 -7.21 -36.53
CA LYS A 346 -4.98 -6.04 -37.17
C LYS A 346 -4.36 -6.38 -38.52
N LEU A 347 -3.68 -7.53 -38.63
CA LEU A 347 -3.14 -8.00 -39.91
C LEU A 347 -4.26 -8.18 -40.94
N LEU A 348 -5.35 -8.86 -40.56
CA LEU A 348 -6.49 -9.03 -41.46
C LEU A 348 -7.15 -7.69 -41.82
N ALA A 349 -7.24 -6.75 -40.87
CA ALA A 349 -7.77 -5.41 -41.11
C ALA A 349 -6.92 -4.61 -42.12
N ILE A 350 -5.58 -4.66 -42.00
CA ILE A 350 -4.68 -4.02 -42.98
C ILE A 350 -4.89 -4.61 -44.37
N LEU A 351 -5.09 -5.93 -44.46
CA LEU A 351 -5.28 -6.62 -45.74
C LEU A 351 -6.66 -6.38 -46.34
N ILE A 352 -7.71 -6.29 -45.51
CA ILE A 352 -9.04 -5.83 -45.92
C ILE A 352 -8.92 -4.41 -46.48
N TYR A 353 -8.27 -3.50 -45.75
CA TYR A 353 -8.08 -2.12 -46.18
C TYR A 353 -7.28 -2.03 -47.48
N LYS A 354 -6.18 -2.78 -47.62
CA LYS A 354 -5.39 -2.90 -48.87
C LYS A 354 -6.23 -3.35 -50.06
N ASN A 355 -7.12 -4.32 -49.86
CA ASN A 355 -7.92 -4.90 -50.93
C ASN A 355 -9.15 -4.06 -51.30
N VAL A 356 -9.74 -3.36 -50.33
CA VAL A 356 -10.93 -2.50 -50.54
C VAL A 356 -10.53 -1.09 -51.00
N LEU A 357 -9.39 -0.57 -50.53
CA LEU A 357 -8.88 0.79 -50.81
C LEU A 357 -7.42 0.75 -51.29
N PRO A 358 -7.10 0.08 -52.42
CA PRO A 358 -5.72 -0.14 -52.86
C PRO A 358 -4.95 1.15 -53.13
N SER A 359 -5.60 2.19 -53.69
CA SER A 359 -4.95 3.48 -53.96
C SER A 359 -4.56 4.22 -52.68
N ASP A 360 -5.44 4.23 -51.66
CA ASP A 360 -5.17 4.89 -50.38
C ASP A 360 -4.08 4.12 -49.60
N PHE A 361 -4.06 2.78 -49.71
CA PHE A 361 -3.00 1.94 -49.15
C PHE A 361 -1.61 2.18 -49.80
N GLU A 362 -1.54 2.43 -51.10
CA GLU A 362 -0.28 2.80 -51.75
C GLU A 362 0.22 4.17 -51.27
N GLU A 363 -0.67 5.14 -51.13
CA GLU A 363 -0.34 6.45 -50.56
C GLU A 363 0.12 6.35 -49.10
N LEU A 364 -0.47 5.44 -48.32
CA LEU A 364 -0.12 5.19 -46.92
C LEU A 364 1.36 4.81 -46.76
N HIS A 365 1.95 4.09 -47.73
CA HIS A 365 3.40 3.76 -47.70
C HIS A 365 4.31 4.99 -47.81
N ARG A 366 3.77 6.11 -48.27
CA ARG A 366 4.47 7.40 -48.38
C ARG A 366 4.00 8.39 -47.33
N GLU A 367 3.33 7.91 -46.27
CA GLU A 367 2.69 8.72 -45.22
C GLU A 367 1.72 9.76 -45.78
N LYS A 368 1.01 9.38 -46.86
CA LYS A 368 0.00 10.21 -47.55
C LYS A 368 -1.32 9.46 -47.65
N GLY A 369 -2.36 10.16 -48.08
CA GLY A 369 -3.70 9.60 -48.26
C GLY A 369 -4.59 9.81 -47.05
N LYS A 370 -5.85 9.38 -47.19
CA LYS A 370 -6.93 9.73 -46.26
C LYS A 370 -6.73 9.10 -44.89
N LEU A 371 -6.23 7.87 -44.81
CA LEU A 371 -5.93 7.24 -43.52
C LEU A 371 -4.72 7.91 -42.84
N ALA A 372 -3.68 8.28 -43.59
CA ALA A 372 -2.54 9.01 -43.04
C ALA A 372 -2.96 10.38 -42.47
N ASP A 373 -3.87 11.09 -43.15
CA ASP A 373 -4.43 12.36 -42.66
C ASP A 373 -5.20 12.21 -41.33
N ILE A 374 -5.87 11.07 -41.11
CA ILE A 374 -6.50 10.74 -39.82
C ILE A 374 -5.42 10.53 -38.75
N LEU A 375 -4.40 9.72 -39.05
CA LEU A 375 -3.34 9.39 -38.09
C LEU A 375 -2.49 10.62 -37.70
N HIS A 376 -2.15 11.50 -38.65
CA HIS A 376 -1.34 12.71 -38.41
C HIS A 376 -2.04 13.76 -37.55
N ARG A 377 -3.37 13.71 -37.40
CA ARG A 377 -4.13 14.64 -36.55
C ARG A 377 -4.19 14.22 -35.08
N HIS A 378 -3.42 13.21 -34.67
CA HIS A 378 -3.34 12.73 -33.29
C HIS A 378 -3.22 13.87 -32.25
N ASP A 379 -2.26 14.77 -32.42
CA ASP A 379 -2.02 15.86 -31.46
C ASP A 379 -3.21 16.83 -31.37
N ASN A 380 -3.94 17.02 -32.47
CA ASN A 380 -5.17 17.81 -32.47
C ASN A 380 -6.28 17.11 -31.68
N TYR A 381 -6.42 15.79 -31.81
CA TYR A 381 -7.40 15.02 -31.03
C TYR A 381 -7.10 15.05 -29.54
N VAL A 382 -5.82 14.96 -29.17
CA VAL A 382 -5.37 15.13 -27.77
C VAL A 382 -5.70 16.52 -27.26
N ALA A 383 -5.35 17.57 -28.03
CA ALA A 383 -5.61 18.96 -27.64
C ALA A 383 -7.11 19.24 -27.49
N ASN A 384 -7.94 18.76 -28.42
CA ASN A 384 -9.40 18.90 -28.37
C ASN A 384 -9.99 18.19 -27.14
N SER A 385 -9.50 16.98 -26.84
CA SER A 385 -9.94 16.22 -25.66
C SER A 385 -9.50 16.90 -24.36
N GLU A 386 -8.29 17.45 -24.32
CA GLU A 386 -7.78 18.22 -23.17
C GLU A 386 -8.61 19.49 -22.93
N ILE A 387 -8.94 20.23 -23.99
CA ILE A 387 -9.84 21.40 -23.92
C ILE A 387 -11.21 20.97 -23.40
N SER A 388 -11.79 19.90 -23.94
CA SER A 388 -13.09 19.40 -23.49
C SER A 388 -13.10 19.02 -22.00
N TYR A 389 -12.06 18.35 -21.51
CA TYR A 389 -11.96 18.01 -20.08
C TYR A 389 -11.72 19.25 -19.20
N LYS A 390 -10.94 20.23 -19.66
CA LYS A 390 -10.76 21.52 -18.95
C LYS A 390 -12.05 22.34 -18.88
N ASP A 391 -12.84 22.34 -19.96
CA ASP A 391 -14.15 23.01 -19.99
C ASP A 391 -15.12 22.33 -19.02
N GLN A 392 -15.16 21.00 -18.98
CA GLN A 392 -15.97 20.25 -18.00
C GLN A 392 -15.55 20.53 -16.54
N ILE A 393 -14.24 20.57 -16.26
CA ILE A 393 -13.74 20.96 -14.92
C ILE A 393 -14.20 22.37 -14.57
N SER A 394 -14.05 23.31 -15.51
CA SER A 394 -14.45 24.71 -15.31
C SER A 394 -15.95 24.85 -15.09
N GLU A 395 -16.77 24.05 -15.79
CA GLU A 395 -18.22 24.00 -15.60
C GLU A 395 -18.61 23.45 -14.22
N LEU A 396 -17.99 22.35 -13.78
CA LEU A 396 -18.21 21.78 -12.44
C LEU A 396 -17.79 22.76 -11.33
N GLU A 397 -16.62 23.39 -11.45
CA GLU A 397 -16.13 24.39 -10.50
C GLU A 397 -17.05 25.63 -10.45
N LYS A 398 -17.56 26.07 -11.62
CA LYS A 398 -18.54 27.16 -11.72
C LYS A 398 -19.87 26.79 -11.06
N ASN A 399 -20.37 25.57 -11.27
CA ASN A 399 -21.61 25.10 -10.67
C ASN A 399 -21.51 25.04 -9.14
N ILE A 400 -20.39 24.54 -8.59
CA ILE A 400 -20.11 24.57 -7.15
C ILE A 400 -20.07 26.02 -6.64
N SER A 401 -19.35 26.92 -7.33
CA SER A 401 -19.26 28.33 -6.93
C SER A 401 -20.63 29.03 -6.92
N ASN A 402 -21.48 28.75 -7.91
CA ASN A 402 -22.83 29.30 -7.97
C ASN A 402 -23.72 28.75 -6.85
N ALA A 403 -23.60 27.46 -6.53
CA ALA A 403 -24.30 26.83 -5.42
C ALA A 403 -23.90 27.43 -4.06
N GLU A 404 -22.61 27.69 -3.84
CA GLU A 404 -22.11 28.32 -2.61
C GLU A 404 -22.58 29.77 -2.44
N LYS A 405 -22.77 30.50 -3.54
CA LYS A 405 -23.32 31.86 -3.52
C LYS A 405 -24.81 31.93 -3.18
N GLN A 406 -25.56 30.82 -3.26
CA GLN A 406 -26.95 30.81 -2.80
C GLN A 406 -27.00 31.06 -1.30
N LEU A 407 -27.73 32.08 -0.87
CA LEU A 407 -28.02 32.34 0.54
C LEU A 407 -28.79 31.20 1.24
N PRO A 408 -29.92 30.68 0.68
CA PRO A 408 -30.63 29.56 1.32
C PRO A 408 -29.77 28.30 1.38
N THR A 409 -29.83 27.59 2.49
CA THR A 409 -29.05 26.37 2.76
C THR A 409 -29.70 25.12 2.18
N ASP A 410 -31.03 25.08 2.12
CA ASP A 410 -31.81 23.97 1.55
C ASP A 410 -33.02 24.48 0.74
N LEU A 411 -33.72 23.52 0.11
CA LEU A 411 -34.91 23.80 -0.69
C LEU A 411 -36.05 24.39 0.14
N ASP A 412 -36.15 24.03 1.42
CA ASP A 412 -37.22 24.52 2.31
C ASP A 412 -37.00 25.99 2.68
N GLU A 413 -35.76 26.41 2.91
CA GLU A 413 -35.39 27.82 3.07
C GLU A 413 -35.67 28.62 1.81
N LEU A 414 -35.33 28.07 0.63
CA LEU A 414 -35.65 28.72 -0.65
C LEU A 414 -37.17 28.89 -0.78
N ARG A 415 -37.96 27.85 -0.52
CA ARG A 415 -39.43 27.92 -0.56
C ARG A 415 -39.99 28.92 0.43
N LYS A 416 -39.47 28.98 1.66
CA LYS A 416 -39.89 29.96 2.68
C LYS A 416 -39.64 31.40 2.22
N ILE A 417 -38.52 31.68 1.55
CA ILE A 417 -38.23 33.00 0.99
C ILE A 417 -39.30 33.41 -0.04
N TYR A 418 -39.57 32.55 -1.03
CA TYR A 418 -40.57 32.83 -2.06
C TYR A 418 -42.00 32.86 -1.51
N ALA A 419 -42.30 31.98 -0.54
CA ALA A 419 -43.58 31.94 0.15
C ALA A 419 -43.83 33.24 0.92
N MET A 420 -42.82 33.78 1.61
CA MET A 420 -42.97 35.05 2.35
C MET A 420 -43.32 36.20 1.41
N THR A 421 -42.66 36.30 0.25
CA THR A 421 -43.02 37.30 -0.76
C THR A 421 -44.45 37.08 -1.27
N LEU A 422 -44.89 35.84 -1.46
CA LEU A 422 -46.28 35.54 -1.79
C LEU A 422 -47.27 35.99 -0.70
N LEU A 423 -46.91 35.85 0.58
CA LEU A 423 -47.74 36.34 1.69
C LEU A 423 -47.89 37.85 1.72
N THR A 424 -46.86 38.61 1.31
CA THR A 424 -46.97 40.07 1.23
C THR A 424 -47.98 40.54 0.17
N LYS A 425 -48.38 39.67 -0.77
CA LYS A 425 -49.43 39.95 -1.76
C LYS A 425 -50.83 39.61 -1.27
N ALA A 426 -50.96 38.93 -0.12
CA ALA A 426 -52.25 38.57 0.45
C ALA A 426 -52.98 39.82 0.98
N PRO A 427 -54.25 40.06 0.62
CA PRO A 427 -55.02 41.17 1.18
C PRO A 427 -55.32 40.97 2.67
N SER A 428 -55.44 42.07 3.42
CA SER A 428 -55.74 42.02 4.86
C SER A 428 -57.01 41.23 5.17
N GLY A 429 -56.91 40.25 6.06
CA GLY A 429 -58.04 39.39 6.47
C GLY A 429 -58.25 38.14 5.61
N TYR A 430 -57.42 37.91 4.59
CA TYR A 430 -57.41 36.68 3.79
C TYR A 430 -56.38 35.71 4.37
N THR A 431 -56.81 34.51 4.76
CA THR A 431 -55.97 33.52 5.45
C THR A 431 -55.81 32.19 4.68
N MET A 432 -56.57 32.02 3.60
CA MET A 432 -56.63 30.79 2.81
C MET A 432 -56.21 31.03 1.36
N ILE A 433 -55.61 30.02 0.73
CA ILE A 433 -55.33 29.98 -0.70
C ILE A 433 -56.08 28.80 -1.33
N GLU A 434 -56.70 29.05 -2.48
CA GLU A 434 -57.29 28.00 -3.30
C GLU A 434 -56.41 27.78 -4.54
N PHE A 435 -55.94 26.54 -4.69
CA PHE A 435 -55.07 26.12 -5.79
C PHE A 435 -55.46 24.71 -6.24
N ASN A 436 -55.57 24.49 -7.56
CA ASN A 436 -55.96 23.19 -8.16
C ASN A 436 -57.22 22.53 -7.53
N GLY A 437 -58.21 23.34 -7.15
CA GLY A 437 -59.47 22.86 -6.56
C GLY A 437 -59.36 22.39 -5.10
N ALA A 438 -58.17 22.42 -4.51
CA ALA A 438 -57.93 22.17 -3.09
C ALA A 438 -57.94 23.51 -2.31
N ARG A 439 -58.59 23.51 -1.15
CA ARG A 439 -58.56 24.63 -0.20
C ARG A 439 -57.47 24.34 0.82
N ASN A 440 -56.39 25.11 0.79
CA ASN A 440 -55.30 24.96 1.73
C ASN A 440 -55.51 25.96 2.89
N GLU A 441 -55.74 25.42 4.09
CA GLU A 441 -56.28 26.18 5.24
C GLU A 441 -55.29 27.13 5.92
N ALA A 442 -54.02 27.20 5.51
CA ALA A 442 -53.08 28.12 6.13
C ALA A 442 -52.06 28.69 5.15
N ILE A 443 -52.14 30.00 4.96
CA ILE A 443 -51.07 30.87 4.44
C ILE A 443 -49.70 30.56 5.09
N GLN A 444 -49.69 30.10 6.35
CA GLN A 444 -48.48 29.77 7.11
C GLN A 444 -47.73 28.50 6.63
N ILE A 445 -48.36 27.61 5.85
CA ILE A 445 -47.78 26.29 5.49
C ILE A 445 -47.28 26.28 4.02
N ILE A 446 -47.46 27.38 3.28
CA ILE A 446 -47.15 27.47 1.85
C ILE A 446 -45.71 27.04 1.53
N GLY A 447 -44.73 27.46 2.34
CA GLY A 447 -43.31 27.14 2.11
C GLY A 447 -42.97 25.65 2.15
N ASN A 448 -43.85 24.80 2.73
CA ASN A 448 -43.63 23.36 2.86
C ASN A 448 -44.60 22.55 1.97
N HIS A 449 -45.32 23.19 1.05
CA HIS A 449 -46.36 22.53 0.28
C HIS A 449 -45.76 21.72 -0.89
N GLN A 450 -46.20 20.47 -1.06
CA GLN A 450 -45.70 19.58 -2.13
C GLN A 450 -45.93 20.15 -3.54
N GLN A 451 -46.98 20.97 -3.71
CA GLN A 451 -47.31 21.65 -4.96
C GLN A 451 -46.77 23.10 -5.05
N PHE A 452 -45.85 23.51 -4.17
CA PHE A 452 -45.33 24.89 -4.17
C PHE A 452 -44.66 25.27 -5.50
N ASP A 453 -43.96 24.32 -6.12
CA ASP A 453 -43.31 24.51 -7.42
C ASP A 453 -44.32 24.80 -8.54
N GLU A 454 -45.52 24.22 -8.50
CA GLU A 454 -46.60 24.52 -9.44
C GLU A 454 -47.27 25.86 -9.12
N LEU A 455 -47.44 26.15 -7.83
CA LEU A 455 -48.07 27.38 -7.32
C LEU A 455 -47.31 28.63 -7.77
N ILE A 456 -45.97 28.62 -7.64
CA ILE A 456 -45.11 29.79 -7.93
C ILE A 456 -44.97 30.10 -9.43
N GLU A 457 -45.29 29.13 -10.29
CA GLU A 457 -45.29 29.28 -11.76
C GLU A 457 -46.64 29.79 -12.30
N THR A 458 -47.67 29.85 -11.46
CA THR A 458 -48.98 30.33 -11.90
C THR A 458 -49.01 31.85 -12.05
N PRO A 459 -49.79 32.38 -13.02
CA PRO A 459 -49.88 33.82 -13.22
C PRO A 459 -50.74 34.52 -12.16
N GLU A 460 -51.71 33.83 -11.58
CA GLU A 460 -52.68 34.37 -10.62
C GLU A 460 -53.05 33.33 -9.57
N ILE A 461 -53.22 33.77 -8.32
CA ILE A 461 -53.61 32.92 -7.18
C ILE A 461 -54.89 33.48 -6.56
N LEU A 462 -55.80 32.59 -6.15
CA LEU A 462 -57.03 32.95 -5.47
C LEU A 462 -56.84 32.91 -3.94
N PHE A 463 -56.95 34.07 -3.30
CA PHE A 463 -56.97 34.19 -1.85
C PHE A 463 -58.42 34.19 -1.34
N ARG A 464 -58.67 33.59 -0.17
CA ARG A 464 -59.98 33.61 0.49
C ARG A 464 -59.92 34.10 1.94
N SER A 465 -60.97 34.82 2.34
CA SER A 465 -61.21 35.22 3.73
C SER A 465 -61.98 34.13 4.49
N PRO A 466 -61.87 34.08 5.84
CA PRO A 466 -62.68 33.19 6.67
C PRO A 466 -64.20 33.34 6.46
N GLN A 467 -64.64 34.52 6.01
CA GLN A 467 -66.04 34.84 5.71
C GLN A 467 -66.47 34.43 4.28
N GLY A 468 -65.61 33.75 3.53
CA GLY A 468 -65.93 33.19 2.20
C GLY A 468 -65.68 34.13 1.01
N HIS A 469 -65.20 35.36 1.24
CA HIS A 469 -64.82 36.27 0.16
C HIS A 469 -63.60 35.73 -0.57
N ALA A 470 -63.55 35.88 -1.89
CA ALA A 470 -62.46 35.39 -2.72
C ALA A 470 -61.93 36.51 -3.63
N GLN A 471 -60.61 36.65 -3.70
CA GLN A 471 -59.95 37.65 -4.52
C GLN A 471 -58.79 37.03 -5.30
N ARG A 472 -58.74 37.27 -6.62
CA ARG A 472 -57.62 36.86 -7.46
C ARG A 472 -56.52 37.91 -7.41
N ILE A 473 -55.29 37.46 -7.19
CA ILE A 473 -54.10 38.30 -7.13
C ILE A 473 -53.12 37.85 -8.21
N ASN A 474 -52.61 38.80 -9.00
CA ASN A 474 -51.62 38.55 -10.03
C ASN A 474 -50.22 38.43 -9.42
N ILE A 475 -49.50 37.37 -9.77
CA ILE A 475 -48.15 37.07 -9.25
C ILE A 475 -47.10 36.88 -10.36
N ARG A 476 -47.38 37.26 -11.62
CA ARG A 476 -46.45 37.10 -12.75
C ARG A 476 -45.08 37.78 -12.56
N GLY A 477 -44.99 38.78 -11.67
CA GLY A 477 -43.74 39.48 -11.34
C GLY A 477 -43.05 39.01 -10.05
N LEU A 478 -43.68 38.11 -9.29
CA LEU A 478 -43.28 37.79 -7.92
C LEU A 478 -41.87 37.19 -7.84
N GLN A 479 -41.53 36.30 -8.77
CA GLN A 479 -40.19 35.71 -8.79
C GLN A 479 -39.09 36.76 -8.98
N LYS A 480 -39.35 37.80 -9.80
CA LYS A 480 -38.42 38.92 -10.03
C LYS A 480 -38.27 39.85 -8.83
N GLU A 481 -39.29 39.91 -7.96
CA GLU A 481 -39.22 40.66 -6.69
C GLU A 481 -38.30 39.97 -5.68
N VAL A 482 -38.22 38.62 -5.72
CA VAL A 482 -37.32 37.84 -4.88
C VAL A 482 -35.89 37.83 -5.44
N ASN A 483 -35.74 37.66 -6.75
CA ASN A 483 -34.44 37.69 -7.42
C ASN A 483 -34.59 38.23 -8.85
N SER A 484 -33.88 39.33 -9.16
CA SER A 484 -33.99 40.01 -10.46
C SER A 484 -33.33 39.26 -11.62
N GLU A 485 -32.44 38.33 -11.33
CA GLU A 485 -31.60 37.64 -12.34
C GLU A 485 -32.07 36.21 -12.63
N LYS A 486 -32.60 35.50 -11.62
CA LYS A 486 -32.91 34.07 -11.70
C LYS A 486 -34.31 33.74 -11.21
N THR A 487 -34.95 32.82 -11.91
CA THR A 487 -36.23 32.20 -11.54
C THR A 487 -36.09 31.26 -10.34
N TYR A 488 -37.22 30.87 -9.75
CA TYR A 488 -37.26 29.88 -8.69
C TYR A 488 -36.66 28.53 -9.13
N GLN A 489 -36.97 28.08 -10.35
CA GLN A 489 -36.48 26.80 -10.88
C GLN A 489 -34.96 26.79 -11.10
N GLU A 490 -34.39 27.89 -11.61
CA GLU A 490 -32.93 28.01 -11.77
C GLU A 490 -32.20 27.99 -10.42
N ARG A 491 -32.75 28.67 -9.42
CA ARG A 491 -32.18 28.68 -8.06
C ARG A 491 -32.34 27.36 -7.33
N LYS A 492 -33.43 26.64 -7.58
CA LYS A 492 -33.65 25.28 -7.10
C LYS A 492 -32.58 24.33 -7.67
N ALA A 493 -32.35 24.37 -8.98
CA ALA A 493 -31.30 23.56 -9.62
C ALA A 493 -29.89 23.87 -9.08
N GLU A 494 -29.58 25.15 -8.79
CA GLU A 494 -28.31 25.52 -8.16
C GLU A 494 -28.17 25.02 -6.71
N LEU A 495 -29.29 24.89 -6.00
CA LEU A 495 -29.32 24.36 -4.63
C LEU A 495 -29.07 22.85 -4.58
N ASP A 496 -29.48 22.09 -5.60
CA ASP A 496 -29.18 20.66 -5.70
C ASP A 496 -27.65 20.41 -5.70
N HIS A 497 -26.89 21.33 -6.33
CA HIS A 497 -25.42 21.33 -6.34
C HIS A 497 -24.77 21.75 -5.02
N LYS A 498 -25.53 22.26 -4.05
CA LYS A 498 -25.03 22.71 -2.73
C LYS A 498 -24.93 21.56 -1.72
N SER A 499 -25.62 20.45 -1.97
CA SER A 499 -25.60 19.25 -1.13
C SER A 499 -24.19 18.67 -0.99
N GLY A 500 -23.87 18.08 0.18
CA GLY A 500 -22.57 17.44 0.40
C GLY A 500 -22.28 16.33 -0.62
N GLU A 501 -23.28 15.52 -0.95
CA GLU A 501 -23.18 14.45 -1.95
C GLU A 501 -22.85 14.98 -3.36
N SER A 502 -23.45 16.09 -3.79
CA SER A 502 -23.13 16.69 -5.10
C SER A 502 -21.73 17.30 -5.14
N LYS A 503 -21.27 17.89 -4.02
CA LYS A 503 -19.90 18.40 -3.90
C LYS A 503 -18.87 17.28 -3.94
N ASP A 504 -19.11 16.19 -3.23
CA ASP A 504 -18.23 15.01 -3.22
C ASP A 504 -18.19 14.35 -4.60
N ALA A 505 -19.34 14.20 -5.26
CA ALA A 505 -19.42 13.68 -6.63
C ALA A 505 -18.70 14.58 -7.64
N ALA A 506 -18.83 15.90 -7.52
CA ALA A 506 -18.12 16.85 -8.38
C ALA A 506 -16.61 16.86 -8.11
N ALA A 507 -16.18 16.74 -6.85
CA ALA A 507 -14.76 16.63 -6.48
C ALA A 507 -14.14 15.33 -7.04
N LEU A 508 -14.86 14.22 -6.95
CA LEU A 508 -14.47 12.95 -7.59
C LEU A 508 -14.39 13.10 -9.12
N ALA A 509 -15.40 13.70 -9.75
CA ALA A 509 -15.40 13.92 -11.20
C ALA A 509 -14.23 14.83 -11.66
N VAL A 510 -13.93 15.91 -10.92
CA VAL A 510 -12.77 16.77 -11.20
C VAL A 510 -11.46 16.00 -11.03
N ARG A 511 -11.34 15.18 -9.99
CA ARG A 511 -10.16 14.31 -9.78
C ARG A 511 -9.98 13.34 -10.96
N ASP A 512 -11.06 12.69 -11.40
CA ASP A 512 -11.04 11.75 -12.52
C ASP A 512 -10.71 12.44 -13.84
N LEU A 513 -11.28 13.63 -14.10
CA LEU A 513 -10.97 14.42 -15.29
C LEU A 513 -9.50 14.88 -15.31
N ARG A 514 -8.95 15.32 -14.17
CA ARG A 514 -7.53 15.67 -14.06
C ARG A 514 -6.62 14.46 -14.28
N ALA A 515 -7.01 13.28 -13.78
CA ALA A 515 -6.30 12.03 -14.07
C ALA A 515 -6.34 11.71 -15.57
N LYS A 516 -7.49 11.81 -16.23
CA LYS A 516 -7.62 11.62 -17.69
C LYS A 516 -6.76 12.60 -18.49
N ILE A 517 -6.68 13.87 -18.08
CA ILE A 517 -5.78 14.85 -18.71
C ILE A 517 -4.32 14.40 -18.61
N SER A 518 -3.90 13.88 -17.46
CA SER A 518 -2.52 13.43 -17.26
C SER A 518 -2.14 12.21 -18.10
N THR A 519 -3.12 11.36 -18.49
CA THR A 519 -2.91 10.14 -19.28
C THR A 519 -3.24 10.28 -20.76
N LEU A 520 -3.83 11.41 -21.18
CA LEU A 520 -4.39 11.62 -22.53
C LEU A 520 -3.40 11.31 -23.66
N ARG A 521 -2.15 11.74 -23.52
CA ARG A 521 -1.07 11.52 -24.51
C ARG A 521 -0.60 10.07 -24.60
N THR A 522 -0.97 9.27 -23.62
CA THR A 522 -0.56 7.87 -23.49
C THR A 522 -1.72 6.90 -23.65
N THR A 523 -2.91 7.40 -23.98
CA THR A 523 -4.10 6.59 -24.27
C THR A 523 -3.99 6.01 -25.69
N LYS A 524 -4.67 4.89 -25.95
CA LYS A 524 -4.71 4.29 -27.29
C LYS A 524 -5.35 5.24 -28.31
N PHE A 525 -4.84 5.24 -29.54
CA PHE A 525 -5.32 6.10 -30.63
C PHE A 525 -6.84 6.03 -30.82
N ASN A 526 -7.40 4.83 -30.81
CA ASN A 526 -8.83 4.58 -31.03
C ASN A 526 -9.72 5.15 -29.91
N GLU A 527 -9.22 5.25 -28.69
CA GLU A 527 -9.92 5.88 -27.57
C GLU A 527 -9.89 7.42 -27.69
N ILE A 528 -8.75 7.99 -28.08
CA ILE A 528 -8.57 9.43 -28.27
C ILE A 528 -9.42 9.95 -29.44
N ILE A 529 -9.41 9.25 -30.57
CA ILE A 529 -10.20 9.65 -31.74
C ILE A 529 -11.72 9.52 -31.47
N ARG A 530 -12.14 8.57 -30.62
CA ARG A 530 -13.54 8.43 -30.18
C ARG A 530 -14.00 9.59 -29.30
N SER A 531 -13.12 10.15 -28.46
CA SER A 531 -13.46 11.37 -27.70
C SER A 531 -13.69 12.58 -28.61
N ASP A 532 -13.12 12.61 -29.81
CA ASP A 532 -13.36 13.63 -30.84
C ASP A 532 -14.22 13.12 -32.02
N ALA A 533 -15.24 12.30 -31.71
CA ALA A 533 -16.11 11.71 -32.74
C ALA A 533 -16.85 12.75 -33.61
N LYS A 534 -17.07 13.98 -33.10
CA LYS A 534 -17.73 15.06 -33.86
C LYS A 534 -16.76 15.75 -34.83
N GLY A 535 -15.51 16.00 -34.43
CA GLY A 535 -14.50 16.63 -35.28
C GLY A 535 -13.93 15.71 -36.37
N THR A 536 -14.14 14.40 -36.24
CA THR A 536 -13.58 13.38 -37.15
C THR A 536 -14.54 12.94 -38.26
N GLN A 537 -15.81 13.35 -38.21
CA GLN A 537 -16.83 12.90 -39.16
C GLN A 537 -16.52 13.29 -40.62
N GLU A 538 -16.04 14.52 -40.85
CA GLU A 538 -15.65 15.00 -42.18
C GLU A 538 -14.48 14.19 -42.78
N LEU A 539 -13.58 13.68 -41.94
CA LEU A 539 -12.44 12.86 -42.40
C LEU A 539 -12.90 11.49 -42.91
N PHE A 540 -13.88 10.88 -42.24
CA PHE A 540 -14.44 9.60 -42.68
C PHE A 540 -15.32 9.75 -43.94
N GLU A 541 -15.97 10.90 -44.14
CA GLU A 541 -16.76 11.16 -45.35
C GLU A 541 -15.93 11.13 -46.64
N ALA A 542 -14.63 11.44 -46.57
CA ALA A 542 -13.71 11.34 -47.70
C ALA A 542 -13.60 9.91 -48.27
N PHE A 543 -13.97 8.86 -47.53
CA PHE A 543 -13.92 7.46 -47.97
C PHE A 543 -15.16 7.01 -48.77
N GLY A 544 -16.18 7.86 -48.92
CA GLY A 544 -17.36 7.55 -49.75
C GLY A 544 -18.13 6.31 -49.26
N GLU A 545 -18.35 5.34 -50.14
CA GLU A 545 -19.09 4.10 -49.84
C GLU A 545 -18.41 3.22 -48.77
N ASN A 546 -17.10 3.34 -48.60
CA ASN A 546 -16.30 2.55 -47.65
C ASN A 546 -16.15 3.21 -46.26
N LYS A 547 -16.80 4.36 -46.01
CA LYS A 547 -16.63 5.14 -44.78
C LYS A 547 -16.91 4.35 -43.51
N GLU A 548 -17.95 3.52 -43.49
CA GLU A 548 -18.36 2.78 -42.30
C GLU A 548 -17.38 1.65 -41.96
N LEU A 549 -16.78 1.01 -42.98
CA LEU A 549 -15.72 0.02 -42.78
C LEU A 549 -14.49 0.67 -42.13
N VAL A 550 -13.99 1.76 -42.72
CA VAL A 550 -12.79 2.44 -42.20
C VAL A 550 -13.05 3.00 -40.80
N ARG A 551 -14.23 3.59 -40.58
CA ARG A 551 -14.65 4.08 -39.27
C ARG A 551 -14.67 2.98 -38.23
N PHE A 552 -15.24 1.81 -38.53
CA PHE A 552 -15.21 0.65 -37.65
C PHE A 552 -13.77 0.22 -37.35
N LEU A 553 -12.94 0.04 -38.40
CA LEU A 553 -11.56 -0.41 -38.24
C LEU A 553 -10.72 0.55 -37.39
N VAL A 554 -10.91 1.86 -37.53
CA VAL A 554 -10.18 2.87 -36.75
C VAL A 554 -10.72 2.97 -35.31
N PHE A 555 -12.03 3.04 -35.12
CA PHE A 555 -12.63 3.19 -33.79
C PHE A 555 -12.49 1.96 -32.90
N GLU A 556 -12.49 0.76 -33.47
CA GLU A 556 -12.18 -0.47 -32.73
C GLU A 556 -10.66 -0.71 -32.56
N GLY A 557 -9.81 0.13 -33.16
CA GLY A 557 -8.35 0.03 -33.02
C GLY A 557 -7.70 -1.07 -33.85
N PHE A 558 -8.37 -1.54 -34.91
CA PHE A 558 -7.78 -2.46 -35.88
C PHE A 558 -6.87 -1.76 -36.91
N LEU A 559 -7.14 -0.47 -37.18
CA LEU A 559 -6.28 0.43 -37.95
C LEU A 559 -5.87 1.61 -37.06
N ASP A 560 -4.58 1.72 -36.82
CA ASP A 560 -3.99 2.80 -36.03
C ASP A 560 -2.56 3.10 -36.52
N ASP A 561 -1.82 3.87 -35.73
CA ASP A 561 -0.45 4.27 -36.01
C ASP A 561 0.58 3.12 -35.97
N SER A 562 0.17 1.88 -35.64
CA SER A 562 1.02 0.68 -35.70
C SER A 562 1.02 -0.01 -37.07
N TYR A 563 0.32 0.55 -38.07
CA TYR A 563 0.11 -0.09 -39.38
C TYR A 563 1.41 -0.54 -40.08
N TYR A 564 2.52 0.18 -39.91
CA TYR A 564 3.81 -0.12 -40.55
C TYR A 564 4.37 -1.49 -40.17
N GLN A 565 4.01 -2.01 -38.98
CA GLN A 565 4.38 -3.34 -38.49
C GLN A 565 3.76 -4.46 -39.34
N TYR A 566 2.67 -4.15 -40.04
CA TYR A 566 1.89 -5.10 -40.84
C TYR A 566 2.08 -4.91 -42.34
N THR A 567 2.74 -3.84 -42.78
CA THR A 567 2.95 -3.53 -44.21
C THR A 567 4.36 -3.82 -44.71
N SER A 568 5.35 -3.94 -43.83
CA SER A 568 6.75 -4.15 -44.18
C SER A 568 7.34 -5.40 -43.54
N LEU A 569 8.24 -6.09 -44.26
CA LEU A 569 9.02 -7.19 -43.69
C LEU A 569 10.14 -6.61 -42.82
N PHE A 570 10.28 -7.13 -41.61
CA PHE A 570 11.41 -6.78 -40.76
C PHE A 570 12.70 -7.30 -41.39
N HIS A 571 13.64 -6.39 -41.65
CA HIS A 571 15.00 -6.72 -42.07
C HIS A 571 15.95 -6.48 -40.91
N SER A 572 16.59 -7.54 -40.42
CA SER A 572 17.60 -7.45 -39.36
C SER A 572 18.74 -6.54 -39.82
N GLY A 573 18.91 -5.42 -39.12
CA GLY A 573 19.89 -4.39 -39.44
C GLY A 573 20.42 -3.77 -38.16
N ARG A 574 20.04 -2.51 -37.87
CA ARG A 574 20.36 -1.85 -36.60
C ARG A 574 19.57 -2.41 -35.41
N LEU A 575 18.31 -2.80 -35.66
CA LEU A 575 17.47 -3.49 -34.68
C LEU A 575 17.68 -5.00 -34.83
N SER A 576 17.83 -5.69 -33.70
CA SER A 576 17.77 -7.15 -33.64
C SER A 576 16.31 -7.64 -33.71
N PRO A 577 16.07 -8.94 -33.95
CA PRO A 577 14.75 -9.52 -33.81
C PRO A 577 14.12 -9.27 -32.43
N ASN A 578 14.88 -9.34 -31.34
CA ASN A 578 14.37 -9.08 -29.99
C ASN A 578 14.01 -7.60 -29.78
N ASP A 579 14.83 -6.68 -30.28
CA ASP A 579 14.56 -5.24 -30.21
C ASP A 579 13.25 -4.90 -30.94
N ASN A 580 13.05 -5.50 -32.11
CA ASN A 580 11.82 -5.34 -32.87
C ASN A 580 10.62 -5.98 -32.16
N LYS A 581 10.78 -7.17 -31.55
CA LYS A 581 9.74 -7.80 -30.72
C LYS A 581 9.31 -6.89 -29.58
N TYR A 582 10.27 -6.26 -28.90
CA TYR A 582 9.99 -5.29 -27.84
C TYR A 582 9.17 -4.10 -28.34
N LEU A 583 9.60 -3.49 -29.44
CA LEU A 583 8.90 -2.37 -30.07
C LEU A 583 7.49 -2.75 -30.54
N ILE A 584 7.28 -3.97 -31.05
CA ILE A 584 5.94 -4.46 -31.43
C ILE A 584 5.05 -4.56 -30.19
N GLN A 585 5.52 -5.18 -29.10
CA GLN A 585 4.74 -5.35 -27.88
C GLN A 585 4.29 -4.01 -27.28
N ILE A 586 5.20 -3.04 -27.14
CA ILE A 586 4.85 -1.73 -26.57
C ILE A 586 3.86 -0.96 -27.45
N ARG A 587 3.92 -1.10 -28.79
CA ARG A 587 2.97 -0.47 -29.72
C ARG A 587 1.59 -1.11 -29.66
N SER A 588 1.52 -2.40 -29.33
CA SER A 588 0.27 -3.08 -29.00
C SER A 588 -0.23 -2.79 -27.58
N PHE A 589 0.42 -1.90 -26.83
CA PHE A 589 0.16 -1.62 -25.41
C PHE A 589 0.28 -2.88 -24.52
N ASN A 590 1.04 -3.87 -24.96
CA ASN A 590 1.40 -5.03 -24.17
C ASN A 590 2.71 -4.71 -23.47
N ASN A 591 2.67 -4.52 -22.15
CA ASN A 591 3.87 -4.17 -21.39
C ASN A 591 4.81 -5.38 -21.27
N PRO A 592 6.02 -5.35 -21.85
CA PRO A 592 6.98 -6.44 -21.71
C PRO A 592 7.48 -6.54 -20.27
N SER A 593 8.00 -7.71 -19.90
CA SER A 593 8.63 -7.90 -18.60
C SER A 593 9.84 -6.96 -18.42
N PRO A 594 10.13 -6.45 -17.20
CA PRO A 594 11.31 -5.61 -16.96
C PRO A 594 12.66 -6.26 -17.31
N ASP A 595 12.71 -7.58 -17.40
CA ASP A 595 13.89 -8.37 -17.79
C ASP A 595 13.88 -8.83 -19.27
N PHE A 596 12.95 -8.32 -20.08
CA PHE A 596 12.92 -8.62 -21.52
C PHE A 596 14.27 -8.28 -22.16
N GLN A 597 14.82 -9.22 -22.93
CA GLN A 597 16.13 -9.06 -23.56
C GLN A 597 16.07 -8.02 -24.68
N ILE A 598 16.86 -6.96 -24.54
CA ILE A 598 17.07 -5.93 -25.56
C ILE A 598 18.54 -5.98 -25.95
N ASP A 599 18.81 -6.26 -27.22
CA ASP A 599 20.17 -6.43 -27.74
C ASP A 599 20.79 -5.07 -28.08
N ASN A 600 20.02 -4.10 -28.58
CA ASN A 600 20.47 -2.73 -28.88
C ASN A 600 19.61 -1.66 -28.20
N PRO A 601 19.80 -1.39 -26.89
CA PRO A 601 18.99 -0.43 -26.14
C PRO A 601 18.96 0.98 -26.73
N LYS A 602 20.07 1.46 -27.30
CA LYS A 602 20.15 2.80 -27.93
C LYS A 602 19.20 2.94 -29.12
N GLU A 603 19.15 1.92 -29.98
CA GLU A 603 18.27 1.93 -31.15
C GLU A 603 16.81 1.76 -30.73
N VAL A 604 16.53 0.98 -29.67
CA VAL A 604 15.18 0.90 -29.09
C VAL A 604 14.73 2.24 -28.51
N ILE A 605 15.57 2.92 -27.71
CA ILE A 605 15.27 4.26 -27.18
C ILE A 605 15.00 5.25 -28.31
N ALA A 606 15.79 5.22 -29.39
CA ALA A 606 15.60 6.09 -30.55
C ALA A 606 14.30 5.78 -31.33
N ALA A 607 13.82 4.53 -31.31
CA ALA A 607 12.59 4.11 -31.96
C ALA A 607 11.34 4.24 -31.05
N MET A 608 11.52 4.45 -29.75
CA MET A 608 10.45 4.77 -28.81
C MET A 608 9.95 6.20 -29.02
N ARG A 609 8.65 6.41 -28.82
CA ARG A 609 8.04 7.74 -28.83
C ARG A 609 8.40 8.45 -27.54
N GLU A 610 8.42 9.77 -27.61
CA GLU A 610 8.71 10.61 -26.45
C GLU A 610 7.80 10.34 -25.23
N ASP A 611 6.54 9.97 -25.46
CA ASP A 611 5.57 9.67 -24.41
C ASP A 611 5.63 8.20 -23.91
N ASP A 612 6.33 7.30 -24.62
CA ASP A 612 6.55 5.91 -24.15
C ASP A 612 7.36 5.90 -22.83
N PHE A 613 8.17 6.94 -22.59
CA PHE A 613 8.94 7.09 -21.35
C PHE A 613 8.10 7.52 -20.15
N ARG A 614 6.82 7.87 -20.38
CA ARG A 614 5.81 8.13 -19.33
C ARG A 614 4.89 6.92 -19.10
N GLN A 615 5.28 5.75 -19.60
CA GLN A 615 4.52 4.50 -19.55
C GLN A 615 5.36 3.38 -18.91
N PRO A 616 4.73 2.26 -18.49
CA PRO A 616 5.46 1.14 -17.92
C PRO A 616 6.50 0.53 -18.89
N PHE A 617 6.38 0.82 -20.20
CA PHE A 617 7.36 0.44 -21.21
C PHE A 617 8.77 0.92 -20.86
N ALA A 618 8.93 2.06 -20.20
CA ALA A 618 10.25 2.55 -19.81
C ALA A 618 10.95 1.67 -18.75
N LEU A 619 10.19 0.82 -18.04
CA LEU A 619 10.66 -0.02 -16.92
C LEU A 619 11.34 -1.31 -17.39
N ASN A 620 12.30 -1.22 -18.31
CA ASN A 620 13.16 -2.35 -18.69
C ASN A 620 14.59 -2.10 -18.23
N LYS A 621 15.23 -3.13 -17.65
CA LYS A 621 16.59 -3.04 -17.11
C LYS A 621 17.59 -2.45 -18.11
N ALA A 622 17.64 -2.99 -19.34
CA ALA A 622 18.61 -2.58 -20.35
C ALA A 622 18.37 -1.14 -20.84
N LEU A 623 17.11 -0.71 -20.92
CA LEU A 623 16.78 0.69 -21.25
C LEU A 623 17.22 1.65 -20.14
N VAL A 624 16.94 1.31 -18.88
CA VAL A 624 17.31 2.15 -17.74
C VAL A 624 18.84 2.24 -17.60
N ASP A 625 19.55 1.11 -17.70
CA ASP A 625 21.02 1.08 -17.71
C ASP A 625 21.60 1.94 -18.84
N CYS A 626 21.01 1.85 -20.05
CA CYS A 626 21.42 2.65 -21.20
C CYS A 626 21.17 4.16 -20.98
N MET A 627 20.00 4.54 -20.48
CA MET A 627 19.67 5.95 -20.20
C MET A 627 20.63 6.55 -19.18
N PHE A 628 20.95 5.83 -18.11
CA PHE A 628 21.88 6.29 -17.08
C PHE A 628 23.36 6.19 -17.49
N SER A 629 23.68 5.47 -18.58
CA SER A 629 25.05 5.44 -19.13
C SER A 629 25.47 6.77 -19.77
N ASP A 630 24.51 7.54 -20.33
CA ASP A 630 24.72 8.91 -20.81
C ASP A 630 23.56 9.84 -20.40
N PRO A 631 23.57 10.35 -19.15
CA PRO A 631 22.52 11.23 -18.65
C PRO A 631 22.41 12.58 -19.38
N ARG A 632 23.44 12.98 -20.16
CA ARG A 632 23.40 14.22 -20.94
C ARG A 632 22.57 14.05 -22.20
N GLU A 633 22.73 12.92 -22.88
CA GLU A 633 21.93 12.56 -24.05
C GLU A 633 20.48 12.24 -23.64
N TYR A 634 20.28 11.45 -22.58
CA TYR A 634 18.96 10.94 -22.19
C TYR A 634 18.26 11.72 -21.08
N GLY A 635 18.69 12.95 -20.77
CA GLY A 635 18.18 13.73 -19.63
C GLY A 635 16.65 13.85 -19.56
N SER A 636 15.99 14.18 -20.68
CA SER A 636 14.53 14.28 -20.77
C SER A 636 13.83 12.93 -20.58
N HIS A 637 14.41 11.84 -21.12
CA HIS A 637 13.88 10.48 -20.96
C HIS A 637 13.91 10.05 -19.49
N ILE A 638 15.02 10.33 -18.79
CA ILE A 638 15.15 10.07 -17.34
C ILE A 638 14.12 10.88 -16.55
N GLU A 639 13.88 12.15 -16.88
CA GLU A 639 12.84 12.95 -16.21
C GLU A 639 11.45 12.33 -16.35
N LYS A 640 11.09 11.86 -17.56
CA LYS A 640 9.82 11.19 -17.82
C LYS A 640 9.70 9.84 -17.09
N LEU A 641 10.77 9.04 -17.08
CA LEU A 641 10.84 7.79 -16.32
C LEU A 641 10.61 8.03 -14.82
N ILE A 642 11.32 8.99 -14.22
CA ILE A 642 11.20 9.29 -12.79
C ILE A 642 9.80 9.84 -12.48
N ALA A 643 9.23 10.67 -13.36
CA ALA A 643 7.85 11.14 -13.21
C ALA A 643 6.86 9.97 -13.21
N TYR A 644 7.01 9.01 -14.12
CA TYR A 644 6.18 7.80 -14.18
C TYR A 644 6.30 6.97 -12.88
N ILE A 645 7.52 6.69 -12.42
CA ILE A 645 7.77 5.95 -11.18
C ILE A 645 7.15 6.69 -9.99
N SER A 646 7.32 8.01 -9.90
CA SER A 646 6.80 8.79 -8.77
C SER A 646 5.27 8.76 -8.66
N SER A 647 4.57 8.67 -9.80
CA SER A 647 3.10 8.62 -9.85
C SER A 647 2.54 7.20 -9.72
N ASN A 648 3.33 6.18 -10.04
CA ASN A 648 2.89 4.77 -10.10
C ASN A 648 3.76 3.84 -9.25
N PHE A 649 4.35 4.35 -8.16
CA PHE A 649 5.38 3.65 -7.38
C PHE A 649 4.94 2.25 -6.90
N SER A 650 3.69 2.11 -6.44
CA SER A 650 3.13 0.83 -5.99
C SER A 650 3.07 -0.24 -7.09
N MET A 651 3.00 0.16 -8.36
CA MET A 651 2.98 -0.75 -9.51
C MET A 651 4.39 -1.11 -10.00
N CYS A 652 5.43 -0.44 -9.49
CA CYS A 652 6.82 -0.61 -9.93
C CYS A 652 7.58 -1.70 -9.17
N GLY A 653 6.95 -2.45 -8.25
CA GLY A 653 7.61 -3.43 -7.39
C GLY A 653 8.42 -4.49 -8.17
N THR A 654 7.82 -5.10 -9.19
CA THR A 654 8.49 -6.09 -10.06
C THR A 654 9.70 -5.51 -10.80
N PHE A 655 9.64 -4.23 -11.19
CA PHE A 655 10.79 -3.57 -11.81
C PHE A 655 11.92 -3.40 -10.80
N PHE A 656 11.62 -2.91 -9.59
CA PHE A 656 12.64 -2.70 -8.57
C PHE A 656 13.31 -4.01 -8.13
N SER A 657 12.56 -5.10 -7.96
CA SER A 657 13.15 -6.39 -7.59
C SER A 657 14.14 -6.88 -8.64
N ILE A 658 13.78 -6.84 -9.92
CA ILE A 658 14.64 -7.21 -11.05
C ILE A 658 15.85 -6.27 -11.17
N TYR A 659 15.60 -4.96 -11.14
CA TYR A 659 16.64 -3.96 -11.36
C TYR A 659 17.65 -3.91 -10.21
N TYR A 660 17.23 -4.12 -8.96
CA TYR A 660 18.15 -4.20 -7.83
C TYR A 660 19.01 -5.45 -7.85
N GLU A 661 18.51 -6.58 -8.36
CA GLU A 661 19.29 -7.82 -8.46
C GLU A 661 20.29 -7.77 -9.63
N ARG A 662 19.87 -7.23 -10.78
CA ARG A 662 20.60 -7.40 -12.05
C ARG A 662 21.00 -6.11 -12.75
N GLY A 663 20.49 -4.95 -12.34
CA GLY A 663 20.79 -3.65 -12.97
C GLY A 663 22.25 -3.25 -12.80
N GLU A 664 22.81 -2.56 -13.79
CA GLU A 664 24.20 -2.08 -13.75
C GLU A 664 24.30 -0.66 -13.17
N ARG A 665 23.23 0.15 -13.27
CA ARG A 665 23.18 1.56 -12.86
C ARG A 665 22.25 1.81 -11.67
N VAL A 666 22.38 0.98 -10.62
CA VAL A 666 21.57 1.11 -9.39
C VAL A 666 21.88 2.41 -8.65
N THR A 667 23.15 2.82 -8.62
CA THR A 667 23.60 4.06 -7.99
C THR A 667 23.00 5.31 -8.62
N GLU A 668 23.00 5.37 -9.95
CA GLU A 668 22.48 6.49 -10.69
C GLU A 668 20.95 6.57 -10.58
N LEU A 669 20.24 5.42 -10.65
CA LEU A 669 18.79 5.36 -10.45
C LEU A 669 18.39 5.79 -9.04
N THR A 670 19.00 5.22 -8.00
CA THR A 670 18.67 5.55 -6.61
C THR A 670 18.96 7.02 -6.28
N SER A 671 20.06 7.57 -6.80
CA SER A 671 20.39 8.99 -6.68
C SER A 671 19.36 9.86 -7.40
N ALA A 672 18.97 9.52 -8.63
CA ALA A 672 17.98 10.27 -9.40
C ALA A 672 16.58 10.26 -8.75
N LEU A 673 16.14 9.12 -8.22
CA LEU A 673 14.88 9.02 -7.47
C LEU A 673 14.93 9.90 -6.24
N THR A 674 16.03 9.84 -5.48
CA THR A 674 16.20 10.58 -4.23
C THR A 674 16.36 12.09 -4.46
N SER A 675 16.91 12.53 -5.59
CA SER A 675 17.15 13.95 -5.90
C SER A 675 15.99 14.61 -6.64
N ARG A 676 15.32 13.88 -7.57
CA ARG A 676 14.27 14.44 -8.43
C ARG A 676 12.87 14.19 -7.90
N TRP A 677 12.68 13.22 -7.00
CA TRP A 677 11.40 12.94 -6.36
C TRP A 677 11.50 13.08 -4.82
N PRO A 678 11.09 14.24 -4.26
CA PRO A 678 11.16 14.48 -2.81
C PRO A 678 10.40 13.45 -1.95
N GLY A 679 9.32 12.87 -2.49
CA GLY A 679 8.49 11.89 -1.80
C GLY A 679 9.03 10.44 -1.82
N PHE A 680 10.16 10.18 -2.49
CA PHE A 680 10.67 8.82 -2.67
C PHE A 680 10.96 8.12 -1.34
N VAL A 681 11.63 8.79 -0.40
CA VAL A 681 12.01 8.17 0.88
C VAL A 681 10.77 7.78 1.69
N SER A 682 9.76 8.65 1.75
CA SER A 682 8.48 8.36 2.40
C SER A 682 7.71 7.22 1.74
N ALA A 683 7.71 7.17 0.40
CA ALA A 683 7.08 6.10 -0.36
C ALA A 683 7.80 4.75 -0.16
N ALA A 684 9.13 4.76 -0.14
CA ALA A 684 9.95 3.58 0.14
C ALA A 684 9.71 3.02 1.54
N ILE A 685 9.63 3.88 2.57
CA ILE A 685 9.32 3.50 3.95
C ILE A 685 7.96 2.79 4.02
N SER A 686 6.97 3.29 3.27
CA SER A 686 5.60 2.76 3.26
C SER A 686 5.42 1.55 2.33
N SER A 687 6.47 1.16 1.59
CA SER A 687 6.43 0.04 0.65
C SER A 687 6.49 -1.30 1.38
N PRO A 688 5.84 -2.36 0.86
CA PRO A 688 6.09 -3.74 1.32
C PRO A 688 7.59 -4.13 1.23
N ASP A 689 8.30 -3.60 0.25
CA ASP A 689 9.73 -3.87 0.01
C ASP A 689 10.66 -2.82 0.65
N SER A 690 10.23 -2.20 1.75
CA SER A 690 10.93 -1.10 2.42
C SER A 690 12.40 -1.42 2.76
N ALA A 691 12.66 -2.61 3.32
CA ALA A 691 14.02 -3.06 3.64
C ALA A 691 14.94 -3.09 2.41
N SER A 692 14.42 -3.49 1.24
CA SER A 692 15.17 -3.55 -0.01
C SER A 692 15.52 -2.15 -0.51
N HIS A 693 14.55 -1.24 -0.54
CA HIS A 693 14.81 0.15 -0.94
C HIS A 693 15.83 0.83 -0.04
N ILE A 694 15.70 0.67 1.28
CA ILE A 694 16.58 1.30 2.26
C ILE A 694 17.99 0.71 2.18
N ALA A 695 18.12 -0.61 2.04
CA ALA A 695 19.42 -1.24 1.83
C ALA A 695 20.12 -0.70 0.58
N ARG A 696 19.39 -0.47 -0.52
CA ARG A 696 19.94 0.14 -1.75
C ARG A 696 20.29 1.61 -1.57
N MET A 697 19.51 2.37 -0.79
CA MET A 697 19.87 3.74 -0.45
C MET A 697 21.18 3.79 0.33
N ILE A 698 21.32 2.96 1.37
CA ILE A 698 22.54 2.88 2.18
C ILE A 698 23.73 2.45 1.32
N ALA A 699 23.58 1.42 0.48
CA ALA A 699 24.67 0.89 -0.33
C ALA A 699 25.13 1.83 -1.45
N HIS A 700 24.21 2.55 -2.09
CA HIS A 700 24.51 3.21 -3.36
C HIS A 700 24.46 4.75 -3.33
N LEU A 701 23.78 5.39 -2.37
CA LEU A 701 23.73 6.86 -2.35
C LEU A 701 25.09 7.47 -1.95
N PRO A 702 25.43 8.67 -2.41
CA PRO A 702 26.57 9.42 -1.86
C PRO A 702 26.40 9.67 -0.35
N GLU A 703 27.50 9.65 0.42
CA GLU A 703 27.45 9.84 1.89
C GLU A 703 26.72 11.12 2.31
N LYS A 704 26.91 12.21 1.55
CA LYS A 704 26.18 13.47 1.75
C LYS A 704 24.66 13.28 1.67
N ASP A 705 24.18 12.49 0.71
CA ASP A 705 22.76 12.25 0.52
C ASP A 705 22.21 11.33 1.61
N ILE A 706 22.98 10.32 2.04
CA ILE A 706 22.65 9.44 3.18
C ILE A 706 22.45 10.27 4.45
N SER A 707 23.38 11.16 4.76
CA SER A 707 23.30 12.03 5.94
C SER A 707 22.06 12.93 5.93
N SER A 708 21.52 13.24 4.75
CA SER A 708 20.33 14.10 4.57
C SER A 708 18.98 13.33 4.57
N LEU A 709 18.98 11.99 4.65
CA LEU A 709 17.75 11.19 4.53
C LEU A 709 16.69 11.55 5.58
N HIS A 710 17.11 11.85 6.81
CA HIS A 710 16.23 12.27 7.91
C HIS A 710 15.47 13.57 7.60
N GLN A 711 16.03 14.44 6.74
CA GLN A 711 15.37 15.68 6.31
C GLN A 711 14.30 15.42 5.24
N LYS A 712 14.42 14.30 4.51
CA LYS A 712 13.48 13.91 3.45
C LYS A 712 12.27 13.15 3.99
N ALA A 713 12.44 12.35 5.04
CA ALA A 713 11.35 11.68 5.73
C ALA A 713 11.67 11.48 7.21
N SER A 714 10.79 11.97 8.09
CA SER A 714 10.96 11.85 9.54
C SER A 714 10.96 10.40 10.05
N GLY A 715 10.25 9.49 9.37
CA GLY A 715 10.13 8.09 9.77
C GLY A 715 11.30 7.19 9.38
N ILE A 716 12.36 7.69 8.72
CA ILE A 716 13.45 6.84 8.22
C ILE A 716 14.24 6.19 9.36
N SER A 717 14.53 6.94 10.43
CA SER A 717 15.28 6.44 11.59
C SER A 717 14.52 5.32 12.31
N GLU A 718 13.21 5.48 12.50
CA GLU A 718 12.36 4.44 13.12
C GLU A 718 12.20 3.21 12.21
N ASN A 719 12.11 3.42 10.89
CA ASN A 719 12.04 2.30 9.95
C ASN A 719 13.35 1.49 9.92
N ILE A 720 14.51 2.15 9.91
CA ILE A 720 15.81 1.47 10.01
C ILE A 720 15.90 0.73 11.33
N ALA A 721 15.57 1.38 12.46
CA ALA A 721 15.60 0.73 13.78
C ALA A 721 14.69 -0.51 13.86
N SER A 722 13.53 -0.51 13.20
CA SER A 722 12.61 -1.66 13.22
C SER A 722 13.00 -2.77 12.24
N ASN A 723 13.64 -2.43 11.11
CA ASN A 723 13.92 -3.37 10.02
C ASN A 723 15.41 -3.67 9.79
N LEU A 724 16.33 -3.21 10.65
CA LEU A 724 17.78 -3.35 10.43
C LEU A 724 18.20 -4.80 10.18
N SER A 725 17.68 -5.76 10.94
CA SER A 725 17.98 -7.19 10.75
C SER A 725 17.58 -7.68 9.36
N GLN A 726 16.42 -7.23 8.84
CA GLN A 726 15.96 -7.56 7.49
C GLN A 726 16.82 -6.87 6.43
N ILE A 727 17.15 -5.58 6.61
CA ILE A 727 18.02 -4.80 5.70
C ILE A 727 19.35 -5.50 5.49
N VAL A 728 19.97 -5.97 6.58
CA VAL A 728 21.27 -6.65 6.52
C VAL A 728 21.14 -8.08 5.98
N ALA A 729 20.05 -8.79 6.31
CA ALA A 729 19.80 -10.15 5.80
C ALA A 729 19.62 -10.24 4.28
N LEU A 730 19.37 -9.13 3.60
CA LEU A 730 19.35 -9.08 2.14
C LEU A 730 20.73 -9.33 1.51
N GLY A 731 21.82 -9.25 2.28
CA GLY A 731 23.18 -9.53 1.80
C GLY A 731 23.70 -8.52 0.76
N ILE A 732 23.19 -7.28 0.81
CA ILE A 732 23.65 -6.20 -0.06
C ILE A 732 24.98 -5.67 0.48
N ASP A 733 26.02 -5.67 -0.37
CA ASP A 733 27.37 -5.26 0.02
C ASP A 733 27.46 -3.73 0.19
N PHE A 734 27.80 -3.28 1.40
CA PHE A 734 28.13 -1.90 1.71
C PHE A 734 29.02 -1.83 2.96
N GLU A 735 29.88 -0.81 3.04
CA GLU A 735 30.71 -0.58 4.22
C GLU A 735 29.82 -0.26 5.44
N PRO A 736 29.98 -0.96 6.58
CA PRO A 736 29.16 -0.73 7.76
C PRO A 736 29.12 0.75 8.19
N SER A 737 30.25 1.46 8.11
CA SER A 737 30.41 2.89 8.45
C SER A 737 29.33 3.80 7.84
N ARG A 738 28.73 3.41 6.71
CA ARG A 738 27.66 4.15 6.05
C ARG A 738 26.37 4.20 6.88
N LEU A 739 26.13 3.22 7.77
CA LEU A 739 25.01 3.24 8.72
C LEU A 739 25.18 4.34 9.77
N ALA A 740 26.41 4.62 10.19
CA ALA A 740 26.71 5.65 11.20
C ALA A 740 26.34 7.07 10.74
N LEU A 741 26.25 7.29 9.42
CA LEU A 741 25.82 8.56 8.81
C LEU A 741 24.33 8.86 9.08
N ILE A 742 23.54 7.84 9.45
CA ILE A 742 22.13 7.98 9.80
C ILE A 742 22.00 7.86 11.31
N LYS A 743 21.36 8.83 11.96
CA LYS A 743 21.09 8.76 13.41
C LYS A 743 19.78 8.00 13.66
N PHE A 744 19.88 6.86 14.32
CA PHE A 744 18.77 6.05 14.81
C PHE A 744 19.19 5.30 16.09
N GLU A 745 18.21 4.78 16.84
CA GLU A 745 18.47 3.94 18.02
C GLU A 745 17.79 2.59 17.85
N LEU A 746 18.59 1.51 17.93
CA LEU A 746 18.08 0.15 17.85
C LEU A 746 17.54 -0.32 19.21
N LYS A 747 16.33 -0.89 19.22
CA LYS A 747 15.70 -1.41 20.44
C LYS A 747 16.35 -2.67 20.98
N ASP A 748 16.71 -3.61 20.10
CA ASP A 748 17.29 -4.90 20.48
C ASP A 748 18.49 -5.24 19.58
N LEU A 749 19.71 -5.11 20.12
CA LEU A 749 20.95 -5.45 19.45
C LEU A 749 21.09 -6.95 19.12
N ARG A 750 20.38 -7.82 19.83
CA ARG A 750 20.42 -9.27 19.56
C ARG A 750 19.81 -9.60 18.19
N SER A 751 18.96 -8.73 17.65
CA SER A 751 18.37 -8.88 16.32
C SER A 751 19.41 -8.90 15.20
N ILE A 752 20.59 -8.33 15.42
CA ILE A 752 21.71 -8.26 14.47
C ILE A 752 22.91 -9.12 14.90
N ARG A 753 22.70 -10.09 15.80
CA ARG A 753 23.77 -10.97 16.32
C ARG A 753 24.56 -11.71 15.24
N GLU A 754 23.90 -12.08 14.15
CA GLU A 754 24.52 -12.77 13.01
C GLU A 754 25.47 -11.85 12.21
N TYR A 755 25.49 -10.55 12.49
CA TYR A 755 26.24 -9.53 11.76
C TYR A 755 27.20 -8.76 12.70
N PRO A 756 28.31 -9.38 13.14
CA PRO A 756 29.18 -8.84 14.19
C PRO A 756 29.83 -7.50 13.83
N ALA A 757 30.17 -7.26 12.55
CA ALA A 757 30.74 -5.99 12.12
C ALA A 757 29.76 -4.81 12.28
N ILE A 758 28.47 -5.05 12.00
CA ILE A 758 27.42 -4.04 12.15
C ILE A 758 27.09 -3.87 13.63
N ALA A 759 26.94 -4.97 14.37
CA ALA A 759 26.73 -4.91 15.82
C ALA A 759 27.83 -4.11 16.55
N ARG A 760 29.09 -4.29 16.14
CA ARG A 760 30.23 -3.53 16.65
C ARG A 760 30.13 -2.05 16.33
N LEU A 761 29.82 -1.68 15.08
CA LEU A 761 29.67 -0.28 14.70
C LEU A 761 28.53 0.40 15.46
N ILE A 762 27.35 -0.23 15.54
CA ILE A 762 26.19 0.33 16.24
C ILE A 762 26.50 0.53 17.73
N ALA A 763 27.27 -0.39 18.33
CA ALA A 763 27.75 -0.26 19.70
C ALA A 763 28.77 0.87 19.87
N GLU A 764 29.75 0.98 18.96
CA GLU A 764 30.78 2.03 18.99
C GLU A 764 30.19 3.44 18.77
N GLU A 765 29.15 3.56 17.95
CA GLU A 765 28.43 4.83 17.70
C GLU A 765 27.33 5.14 18.73
N GLY A 766 27.08 4.26 19.70
CA GLY A 766 26.04 4.43 20.72
C GLY A 766 24.60 4.44 20.18
N GLN A 767 24.35 3.84 19.01
CA GLN A 767 23.07 3.85 18.29
C GLN A 767 22.09 2.76 18.75
N TYR A 768 21.94 2.60 20.07
CA TYR A 768 21.04 1.60 20.67
C TYR A 768 20.38 2.14 21.95
N GLU A 769 19.17 1.64 22.23
CA GLU A 769 18.45 2.00 23.46
C GLU A 769 19.14 1.36 24.69
N LEU A 770 19.24 2.12 25.78
CA LEU A 770 19.79 1.63 27.05
C LEU A 770 18.82 0.65 27.72
N SER A 771 19.14 -0.64 27.62
CA SER A 771 18.48 -1.76 28.30
C SER A 771 19.50 -2.75 28.85
N VAL A 772 19.08 -3.56 29.82
CA VAL A 772 19.94 -4.62 30.42
C VAL A 772 20.41 -5.56 29.32
N GLU A 773 19.51 -5.98 28.43
CA GLU A 773 19.78 -6.91 27.35
C GLU A 773 20.79 -6.36 26.34
N ASN A 774 20.67 -5.07 25.98
CA ASN A 774 21.59 -4.44 25.03
C ASN A 774 22.99 -4.25 25.63
N VAL A 775 23.09 -3.81 26.89
CA VAL A 775 24.39 -3.65 27.55
C VAL A 775 25.06 -5.01 27.77
N GLU A 776 24.32 -6.04 28.20
CA GLU A 776 24.85 -7.41 28.29
C GLU A 776 25.31 -7.94 26.93
N PHE A 777 24.58 -7.66 25.85
CA PHE A 777 24.96 -8.03 24.50
C PHE A 777 26.24 -7.32 24.03
N VAL A 778 26.34 -6.00 24.25
CA VAL A 778 27.57 -5.24 23.94
C VAL A 778 28.75 -5.79 24.75
N PHE A 779 28.57 -5.99 26.05
CA PHE A 779 29.60 -6.49 26.95
C PHE A 779 30.12 -7.88 26.53
N ARG A 780 29.20 -8.83 26.28
CA ARG A 780 29.54 -10.23 25.98
C ARG A 780 29.83 -10.48 24.50
N ASP A 781 28.91 -10.14 23.62
CA ASP A 781 28.94 -10.53 22.20
C ASP A 781 29.76 -9.56 21.35
N VAL A 782 29.83 -8.27 21.69
CA VAL A 782 30.63 -7.29 20.94
C VAL A 782 32.07 -7.18 21.47
N TYR A 783 32.23 -7.03 22.79
CA TYR A 783 33.56 -6.86 23.41
C TYR A 783 34.19 -8.15 23.94
N GLY A 784 33.46 -9.27 23.95
CA GLY A 784 34.01 -10.58 24.34
C GLY A 784 34.32 -10.71 25.84
N LEU A 785 33.72 -9.88 26.69
CA LEU A 785 34.00 -9.86 28.14
C LEU A 785 33.24 -10.98 28.86
N THR A 786 33.90 -11.63 29.82
CA THR A 786 33.41 -12.87 30.45
C THR A 786 32.75 -12.67 31.83
N ALA A 787 32.86 -11.48 32.42
CA ALA A 787 32.41 -11.17 33.77
C ALA A 787 30.90 -10.81 33.87
N ILE A 788 30.03 -11.60 33.22
CA ILE A 788 28.58 -11.32 33.15
C ILE A 788 27.94 -11.32 34.56
N ARG A 789 28.38 -12.21 35.44
CA ARG A 789 27.88 -12.24 36.83
C ARG A 789 28.21 -10.94 37.58
N GLU A 790 29.39 -10.37 37.34
CA GLU A 790 29.77 -9.09 37.94
C GLU A 790 28.91 -7.96 37.37
N LEU A 791 28.67 -7.94 36.05
CA LEU A 791 27.78 -6.98 35.41
C LEU A 791 26.35 -7.04 35.97
N GLN A 792 25.87 -8.21 36.40
CA GLN A 792 24.52 -8.34 36.95
C GLN A 792 24.37 -7.83 38.38
N VAL A 793 25.42 -7.95 39.21
CA VAL A 793 25.36 -7.60 40.65
C VAL A 793 25.96 -6.25 40.99
N LYS A 794 26.91 -5.76 40.16
CA LYS A 794 27.59 -4.46 40.27
C LYS A 794 27.75 -3.84 38.88
N HIS A 795 26.62 -3.48 38.28
CA HIS A 795 26.49 -3.15 36.87
C HIS A 795 27.31 -1.93 36.48
N TYR A 796 27.14 -0.79 37.16
CA TYR A 796 27.88 0.42 36.84
C TYR A 796 29.38 0.28 37.14
N THR A 797 29.73 -0.36 38.26
CA THR A 797 31.13 -0.66 38.61
C THR A 797 31.79 -1.47 37.49
N THR A 798 31.09 -2.49 36.97
CA THR A 798 31.62 -3.37 35.93
C THR A 798 31.71 -2.66 34.58
N VAL A 799 30.75 -1.80 34.24
CA VAL A 799 30.80 -0.96 33.02
C VAL A 799 32.00 -0.02 33.05
N LEU A 800 32.24 0.70 34.15
CA LEU A 800 33.38 1.62 34.27
C LEU A 800 34.73 0.89 34.16
N ARG A 801 34.84 -0.32 34.72
CA ARG A 801 36.04 -1.16 34.64
C ARG A 801 36.36 -1.66 33.23
N THR A 802 35.43 -1.57 32.28
CA THR A 802 35.73 -1.96 30.90
C THR A 802 36.73 -1.04 30.21
N GLU A 803 36.91 0.19 30.71
CA GLU A 803 37.71 1.24 30.07
C GLU A 803 37.34 1.47 28.59
N ASN A 804 36.12 1.08 28.18
CA ASN A 804 35.64 1.22 26.82
C ASN A 804 34.93 2.58 26.68
N PRO A 805 35.51 3.55 25.96
CA PRO A 805 34.97 4.91 25.90
C PRO A 805 33.57 4.93 25.27
N ALA A 806 33.28 4.15 24.24
CA ALA A 806 31.96 4.16 23.59
C ALA A 806 30.83 3.72 24.53
N LEU A 807 31.05 2.66 25.32
CA LEU A 807 30.06 2.17 26.29
C LEU A 807 29.92 3.13 27.48
N ILE A 808 31.03 3.64 28.00
CA ILE A 808 31.05 4.58 29.12
C ILE A 808 30.36 5.89 28.72
N ASP A 809 30.72 6.45 27.57
CA ASP A 809 30.14 7.69 27.04
C ASP A 809 28.63 7.55 26.82
N LYS A 810 28.14 6.43 26.27
CA LYS A 810 26.69 6.19 26.09
C LYS A 810 25.95 6.09 27.43
N VAL A 811 26.56 5.45 28.43
CA VAL A 811 25.97 5.35 29.77
C VAL A 811 25.96 6.71 30.48
N GLN A 812 27.03 7.50 30.33
CA GLN A 812 27.15 8.82 30.96
C GLN A 812 26.31 9.89 30.27
N SER A 813 26.18 9.85 28.94
CA SER A 813 25.39 10.84 28.18
C SER A 813 23.90 10.79 28.51
N ASP A 814 23.38 9.61 28.82
CA ASP A 814 21.97 9.34 29.13
C ASP A 814 21.82 8.72 30.54
N PHE A 815 22.60 9.19 31.52
CA PHE A 815 22.71 8.54 32.83
C PHE A 815 21.38 8.44 33.60
N ASP A 816 20.46 9.41 33.45
CA ASP A 816 19.11 9.35 34.04
C ASP A 816 18.30 8.14 33.52
N LEU A 817 18.37 7.85 32.21
CA LEU A 817 17.74 6.69 31.61
C LEU A 817 18.45 5.40 32.03
N TYR A 818 19.78 5.41 32.09
CA TYR A 818 20.57 4.28 32.57
C TYR A 818 20.22 3.90 34.02
N LEU A 819 20.14 4.88 34.92
CA LEU A 819 19.74 4.66 36.31
C LEU A 819 18.35 4.02 36.39
N LYS A 820 17.37 4.56 35.66
CA LYS A 820 15.97 4.11 35.69
C LYS A 820 15.77 2.73 35.08
N ASN A 821 16.27 2.53 33.85
CA ASN A 821 15.97 1.34 33.04
C ASN A 821 16.90 0.16 33.36
N ILE A 822 18.07 0.41 33.97
CA ILE A 822 19.07 -0.63 34.21
C ILE A 822 19.36 -0.77 35.71
N LEU A 823 19.93 0.25 36.36
CA LEU A 823 20.41 0.10 37.76
C LEU A 823 19.28 -0.13 38.76
N ILE A 824 18.14 0.57 38.60
CA ILE A 824 16.97 0.42 39.47
C ILE A 824 16.14 -0.80 39.05
N GLN A 825 15.90 -1.00 37.76
CA GLN A 825 15.06 -2.09 37.26
C GLN A 825 15.68 -3.49 37.47
N SER A 826 17.01 -3.60 37.45
CA SER A 826 17.70 -4.87 37.70
C SER A 826 17.69 -5.25 39.18
N ASN A 827 16.88 -6.23 39.58
CA ASN A 827 16.79 -6.68 40.98
C ASN A 827 18.10 -7.24 41.56
N THR A 828 19.07 -7.60 40.71
CA THR A 828 20.35 -8.17 41.14
C THR A 828 21.41 -7.13 41.43
N ASN A 829 21.26 -5.89 40.92
CA ASN A 829 22.25 -4.83 41.12
C ASN A 829 22.24 -4.27 42.56
N THR A 830 23.01 -4.90 43.43
CA THR A 830 22.97 -4.73 44.89
C THR A 830 24.36 -4.65 45.53
N GLU A 831 25.43 -4.84 44.76
CA GLU A 831 26.81 -4.95 45.23
C GLU A 831 27.73 -3.91 44.57
N GLU A 832 27.19 -2.75 44.15
CA GLU A 832 28.00 -1.67 43.59
C GLU A 832 29.08 -1.22 44.59
N GLU A 833 30.26 -0.86 44.07
CA GLU A 833 31.37 -0.43 44.90
C GLU A 833 31.13 0.98 45.45
N VAL A 834 31.75 1.27 46.61
CA VAL A 834 31.53 2.55 47.32
C VAL A 834 31.81 3.76 46.43
N GLU A 835 32.89 3.74 45.65
CA GLU A 835 33.26 4.82 44.73
C GLU A 835 32.19 5.04 43.67
N THR A 836 31.65 3.96 43.11
CA THR A 836 30.60 3.99 42.09
C THR A 836 29.27 4.46 42.66
N ILE A 837 28.91 4.05 43.88
CA ILE A 837 27.71 4.55 44.56
C ILE A 837 27.83 6.07 44.79
N ILE A 838 29.01 6.54 45.20
CA ILE A 838 29.29 7.97 45.39
C ILE A 838 29.17 8.73 44.06
N GLU A 839 29.65 8.16 42.96
CA GLU A 839 29.48 8.75 41.62
C GLU A 839 27.99 8.89 41.25
N VAL A 840 27.19 7.83 41.44
CA VAL A 840 25.75 7.84 41.11
C VAL A 840 24.98 8.91 41.91
N ILE A 841 25.24 9.01 43.22
CA ILE A 841 24.49 9.94 44.09
C ILE A 841 24.87 11.41 43.91
N ASN A 842 26.04 11.68 43.30
CA ASN A 842 26.52 13.03 43.00
C ASN A 842 25.96 13.62 41.70
N HIS A 843 25.08 12.90 40.99
CA HIS A 843 24.30 13.45 39.88
C HIS A 843 23.17 14.35 40.40
N ASP A 844 23.43 15.66 40.46
CA ASP A 844 22.52 16.67 41.00
C ASP A 844 21.22 16.81 40.20
N GLU A 845 21.26 16.56 38.90
CA GLU A 845 20.14 16.59 37.96
C GLU A 845 19.12 15.46 38.17
N ILE A 846 19.50 14.38 38.86
CA ILE A 846 18.62 13.24 39.11
C ILE A 846 17.70 13.52 40.31
N ASP A 847 16.42 13.21 40.12
CA ASP A 847 15.40 13.27 41.17
C ASP A 847 15.76 12.31 42.31
N GLY A 848 15.76 12.85 43.53
CA GLY A 848 16.10 12.13 44.76
C GLY A 848 15.29 10.84 44.96
N LYS A 849 14.07 10.73 44.41
CA LYS A 849 13.27 9.49 44.46
C LYS A 849 13.94 8.31 43.75
N TYR A 850 14.65 8.54 42.64
CA TYR A 850 15.34 7.47 41.91
C TYR A 850 16.66 7.10 42.61
N LEU A 851 17.38 8.09 43.12
CA LEU A 851 18.56 7.86 43.97
C LEU A 851 18.17 7.04 45.22
N GLU A 852 17.03 7.33 45.85
CA GLU A 852 16.54 6.57 46.99
C GLU A 852 16.32 5.08 46.67
N GLN A 853 15.68 4.80 45.54
CA GLN A 853 15.45 3.42 45.08
C GLN A 853 16.76 2.69 44.80
N PHE A 854 17.73 3.37 44.20
CA PHE A 854 19.06 2.80 43.94
C PHE A 854 19.81 2.52 45.25
N ILE A 855 19.87 3.51 46.15
CA ILE A 855 20.56 3.43 47.45
C ILE A 855 19.95 2.32 48.32
N ALA A 856 18.63 2.22 48.39
CA ALA A 856 17.93 1.22 49.20
C ALA A 856 18.25 -0.24 48.82
N LYS A 857 18.74 -0.47 47.60
CA LYS A 857 19.14 -1.80 47.11
C LYS A 857 20.60 -2.14 47.41
N GLN A 858 21.44 -1.16 47.69
CA GLN A 858 22.88 -1.40 47.83
C GLN A 858 23.22 -2.00 49.20
N SER A 859 24.07 -3.02 49.17
CA SER A 859 24.59 -3.70 50.36
C SER A 859 25.80 -2.99 50.96
N ALA A 860 26.58 -2.29 50.14
CA ALA A 860 27.78 -1.58 50.57
C ALA A 860 27.42 -0.40 51.49
N LYS A 861 28.14 -0.30 52.62
CA LYS A 861 27.99 0.81 53.57
C LYS A 861 29.04 1.88 53.30
N LEU A 862 28.60 3.12 53.10
CA LEU A 862 29.51 4.25 52.89
C LEU A 862 30.27 4.59 54.17
N PRO A 863 31.59 4.84 54.08
CA PRO A 863 32.43 5.07 55.24
C PRO A 863 32.25 6.46 55.87
N SER A 864 32.04 7.50 55.06
CA SER A 864 31.94 8.91 55.51
C SER A 864 30.84 9.66 54.74
N LEU A 865 30.25 10.68 55.39
CA LEU A 865 29.32 11.63 54.77
C LEU A 865 30.00 12.70 53.91
N ASP A 866 31.33 12.84 53.96
CA ASP A 866 32.05 13.96 53.31
C ASP A 866 31.81 14.05 51.79
N GLN A 867 31.60 12.91 51.13
CA GLN A 867 31.37 12.82 49.68
C GLN A 867 29.89 12.61 49.32
N VAL A 868 28.99 12.73 50.30
CA VAL A 868 27.54 12.56 50.12
C VAL A 868 26.87 13.94 50.08
N PRO A 869 26.08 14.27 49.06
CA PRO A 869 25.33 15.52 49.00
C PRO A 869 24.41 15.71 50.21
N ALA A 870 24.38 16.93 50.77
CA ALA A 870 23.58 17.25 51.97
C ALA A 870 22.09 16.90 51.82
N ARG A 871 21.53 17.01 50.61
CA ARG A 871 20.13 16.65 50.29
C ARG A 871 19.80 15.17 50.53
N LEU A 872 20.80 14.29 50.54
CA LEU A 872 20.64 12.84 50.68
C LEU A 872 20.99 12.33 52.08
N HIS A 873 21.54 13.16 52.97
CA HIS A 873 22.01 12.72 54.28
C HIS A 873 20.92 11.96 55.07
N SER A 874 19.73 12.54 55.23
CA SER A 874 18.61 11.89 55.92
C SER A 874 18.24 10.53 55.30
N MET A 875 18.23 10.44 53.98
CA MET A 875 17.93 9.22 53.25
C MET A 875 18.96 8.11 53.50
N MET A 876 20.25 8.44 53.58
CA MET A 876 21.32 7.48 53.84
C MET A 876 21.19 6.83 55.22
N PHE A 877 20.78 7.59 56.24
CA PHE A 877 20.50 7.05 57.58
C PHE A 877 19.21 6.24 57.61
N ARG A 878 18.15 6.69 56.93
CA ARG A 878 16.88 5.96 56.85
C ARG A 878 17.03 4.56 56.25
N HIS A 879 17.77 4.45 55.15
CA HIS A 879 18.06 3.16 54.49
C HIS A 879 19.26 2.42 55.09
N ARG A 880 19.86 2.98 56.14
CA ARG A 880 21.01 2.41 56.87
C ARG A 880 22.22 2.16 55.96
N THR A 881 22.44 2.97 54.93
CA THR A 881 23.56 2.79 53.99
C THR A 881 24.85 3.46 54.46
N MET A 882 24.85 4.17 55.59
CA MET A 882 26.05 4.66 56.26
C MET A 882 26.62 3.60 57.21
N LYS A 883 27.96 3.50 57.30
CA LYS A 883 28.62 2.77 58.38
C LYS A 883 28.30 3.43 59.72
N ALA A 884 27.97 2.61 60.72
CA ALA A 884 27.69 3.06 62.07
C ALA A 884 28.98 3.57 62.73
N SER A 885 29.13 4.88 62.81
CA SER A 885 30.22 5.56 63.51
C SER A 885 29.72 6.86 64.14
N TRP A 886 30.34 7.27 65.26
CA TRP A 886 29.97 8.50 65.92
C TRP A 886 30.29 9.73 65.07
N GLU A 887 31.33 9.67 64.24
CA GLU A 887 31.69 10.72 63.29
C GLU A 887 30.56 10.96 62.28
N ASN A 888 29.98 9.89 61.73
CA ASN A 888 28.86 10.01 60.77
C ASN A 888 27.60 10.54 61.46
N CYS A 889 27.28 10.06 62.66
CA CYS A 889 26.13 10.58 63.42
C CYS A 889 26.30 12.07 63.78
N LEU A 890 27.51 12.49 64.15
CA LEU A 890 27.83 13.90 64.43
C LEU A 890 27.72 14.77 63.18
N ALA A 891 28.28 14.31 62.06
CA ALA A 891 28.20 15.04 60.80
C ALA A 891 26.75 15.18 60.32
N TYR A 892 25.91 14.16 60.47
CA TYR A 892 24.48 14.26 60.14
C TYR A 892 23.72 15.20 61.07
N LEU A 893 24.00 15.14 62.38
CA LEU A 893 23.40 16.03 63.37
C LEU A 893 23.74 17.51 63.12
N ALA A 894 24.92 17.79 62.58
CA ALA A 894 25.36 19.14 62.21
C ALA A 894 24.86 19.60 60.82
N GLY A 895 24.22 18.72 60.05
CA GLY A 895 23.79 18.98 58.67
C GLY A 895 22.47 19.76 58.57
N GLU A 896 22.28 20.47 57.45
CA GLU A 896 21.08 21.30 57.21
C GLU A 896 19.78 20.47 57.09
N ASN A 897 19.87 19.23 56.60
CA ASN A 897 18.72 18.32 56.40
C ASN A 897 18.59 17.27 57.54
N PHE A 898 18.99 17.65 58.76
CA PHE A 898 18.89 16.78 59.91
C PHE A 898 17.42 16.51 60.30
N ASP A 899 17.05 15.23 60.37
CA ASP A 899 15.79 14.76 60.94
C ASP A 899 16.06 13.94 62.22
N PRO A 900 15.59 14.41 63.41
CA PRO A 900 15.71 13.69 64.67
C PRO A 900 15.16 12.28 64.63
N MET A 901 13.97 12.06 64.04
CA MET A 901 13.32 10.75 64.05
C MET A 901 14.12 9.72 63.26
N THR A 902 14.68 10.13 62.12
CA THR A 902 15.56 9.28 61.30
C THR A 902 16.82 8.87 62.05
N LEU A 903 17.49 9.80 62.75
CA LEU A 903 18.68 9.44 63.54
C LEU A 903 18.33 8.54 64.73
N THR A 904 17.19 8.78 65.40
CA THR A 904 16.69 7.89 66.46
C THR A 904 16.50 6.48 65.92
N ALA A 905 15.75 6.32 64.83
CA ALA A 905 15.46 5.01 64.25
C ALA A 905 16.74 4.28 63.79
N TYR A 906 17.71 5.02 63.23
CA TYR A 906 19.01 4.46 62.86
C TYR A 906 19.80 3.96 64.08
N LEU A 907 19.81 4.73 65.17
CA LEU A 907 20.53 4.39 66.40
C LEU A 907 19.83 3.32 67.24
N ASP A 908 18.50 3.22 67.22
CA ASP A 908 17.73 2.21 67.96
C ASP A 908 17.74 0.84 67.27
N HIS A 909 18.27 0.76 66.05
CA HIS A 909 18.38 -0.48 65.30
C HIS A 909 19.50 -1.39 65.84
N ASP A 910 19.24 -2.70 65.94
CA ASP A 910 20.17 -3.69 66.52
C ASP A 910 21.58 -3.65 65.95
N GLU A 911 21.73 -3.49 64.63
CA GLU A 911 23.03 -3.41 63.96
C GLU A 911 23.85 -2.21 64.45
N SER A 912 23.28 -1.00 64.37
CA SER A 912 23.93 0.24 64.82
C SER A 912 24.22 0.20 66.32
N LEU A 913 23.26 -0.27 67.12
CA LEU A 913 23.39 -0.40 68.56
C LEU A 913 24.54 -1.34 68.94
N SER A 914 24.65 -2.50 68.28
CA SER A 914 25.72 -3.47 68.54
C SER A 914 27.12 -2.91 68.23
N ILE A 915 27.25 -2.11 67.16
CA ILE A 915 28.51 -1.51 66.73
C ILE A 915 28.87 -0.34 67.66
N LEU A 916 27.94 0.60 67.84
CA LEU A 916 28.19 1.85 68.55
C LEU A 916 28.26 1.69 70.07
N SER A 917 27.58 0.69 70.65
CA SER A 917 27.68 0.41 72.10
C SER A 917 29.09 0.02 72.54
N SER A 918 29.91 -0.52 71.62
CA SER A 918 31.31 -0.87 71.88
C SER A 918 32.27 0.32 71.76
N THR A 919 31.79 1.46 71.25
CA THR A 919 32.59 2.66 70.98
C THR A 919 32.18 3.79 71.91
N ALA A 920 33.12 4.33 72.69
CA ALA A 920 32.82 5.45 73.57
C ALA A 920 32.54 6.74 72.77
N VAL A 921 31.53 7.51 73.19
CA VAL A 921 31.27 8.84 72.61
C VAL A 921 32.41 9.78 73.02
N ALA A 922 32.96 10.53 72.05
CA ALA A 922 34.08 11.44 72.32
C ALA A 922 33.76 12.48 73.41
N ASP A 923 34.75 12.78 74.26
CA ASP A 923 34.56 13.71 75.37
C ASP A 923 34.74 15.20 74.99
N GLN A 924 35.24 15.47 73.78
CA GLN A 924 35.53 16.81 73.28
C GLN A 924 34.26 17.65 73.10
N ASP A 925 34.39 18.98 73.12
CA ASP A 925 33.26 19.91 72.98
C ASP A 925 32.52 19.75 71.64
N SER A 926 33.22 19.33 70.58
CA SER A 926 32.62 19.02 69.27
C SER A 926 31.57 17.91 69.32
N ALA A 927 31.66 16.99 70.29
CA ALA A 927 30.70 15.89 70.47
C ALA A 927 29.56 16.23 71.44
N LEU A 928 29.52 17.45 72.00
CA LEU A 928 28.45 17.89 72.90
C LEU A 928 27.04 17.78 72.29
N PRO A 929 26.80 18.17 71.02
CA PRO A 929 25.47 18.05 70.42
C PRO A 929 24.97 16.61 70.36
N LEU A 930 25.83 15.64 70.01
CA LEU A 930 25.46 14.22 69.98
C LEU A 930 25.13 13.70 71.37
N ARG A 931 25.92 14.06 72.38
CA ARG A 931 25.64 13.68 73.78
C ARG A 931 24.31 14.25 74.27
N GLN A 932 23.99 15.49 73.92
CA GLN A 932 22.68 16.10 74.21
C GLN A 932 21.55 15.41 73.46
N PHE A 933 21.75 15.04 72.20
CA PHE A 933 20.78 14.27 71.42
C PHE A 933 20.48 12.93 72.08
N LEU A 934 21.51 12.14 72.42
CA LEU A 934 21.34 10.84 73.11
C LEU A 934 20.64 11.00 74.46
N LEU A 935 20.98 12.03 75.24
CA LEU A 935 20.37 12.29 76.55
C LEU A 935 18.89 12.67 76.44
N ASN A 936 18.54 13.57 75.51
CA ASN A 936 17.21 14.17 75.44
C ASN A 936 16.20 13.33 74.64
N ASN A 937 16.63 12.24 74.03
CA ASN A 937 15.80 11.47 73.10
C ASN A 937 14.94 10.43 73.81
N SER A 938 13.66 10.77 74.00
CA SER A 938 12.68 9.90 74.66
C SER A 938 12.15 8.76 73.78
N ASP A 939 12.37 8.82 72.47
CA ASP A 939 11.78 7.90 71.49
C ASP A 939 12.57 6.59 71.34
N PHE A 940 13.78 6.51 71.90
CA PHE A 940 14.55 5.27 71.97
C PHE A 940 13.81 4.16 72.72
N SER A 941 14.04 2.91 72.37
CA SER A 941 13.73 1.78 73.25
C SER A 941 14.44 1.89 74.61
N ASP A 942 13.87 1.34 75.68
CA ASP A 942 14.49 1.38 77.01
C ASP A 942 15.87 0.71 77.06
N SER A 943 16.04 -0.36 76.28
CA SER A 943 17.32 -1.07 76.12
C SER A 943 18.37 -0.22 75.41
N ALA A 944 18.03 0.42 74.28
CA ALA A 944 18.99 1.24 73.54
C ALA A 944 19.35 2.50 74.31
N TYR A 945 18.35 3.18 74.89
CA TYR A 945 18.57 4.36 75.72
C TYR A 945 19.53 4.06 76.87
N ARG A 946 19.27 3.01 77.66
CA ARG A 946 20.17 2.59 78.76
C ARG A 946 21.58 2.29 78.26
N THR A 947 21.71 1.65 77.10
CA THR A 947 23.02 1.31 76.51
C THR A 947 23.81 2.56 76.13
N TYR A 948 23.19 3.51 75.44
CA TYR A 948 23.87 4.75 75.04
C TYR A 948 24.19 5.66 76.22
N ILE A 949 23.29 5.77 77.19
CA ILE A 949 23.53 6.54 78.41
C ILE A 949 24.74 6.01 79.19
N ARG A 950 24.89 4.68 79.31
CA ARG A 950 26.08 4.05 79.93
C ARG A 950 27.39 4.37 79.21
N ALA A 951 27.32 4.59 77.89
CA ALA A 951 28.49 4.91 77.06
C ALA A 951 28.89 6.39 77.13
N LEU A 952 28.12 7.25 77.81
CA LEU A 952 28.44 8.68 77.94
C LEU A 952 29.59 8.88 78.94
N PRO A 953 30.61 9.69 78.59
CA PRO A 953 31.84 9.80 79.40
C PRO A 953 31.69 10.65 80.67
N LYS A 954 30.63 11.47 80.79
CA LYS A 954 30.45 12.45 81.87
C LYS A 954 29.03 12.48 82.39
N GLN A 955 28.89 12.83 83.67
CA GLN A 955 27.60 13.14 84.28
C GLN A 955 27.09 14.51 83.81
N PHE A 956 25.77 14.64 83.69
CA PHE A 956 25.09 15.89 83.37
C PHE A 956 24.62 16.57 84.66
N LYS A 957 24.50 17.89 84.64
CA LYS A 957 24.11 18.67 85.82
C LYS A 957 22.61 18.59 86.12
N GLN A 958 21.78 18.41 85.09
CA GLN A 958 20.33 18.49 85.16
C GLN A 958 19.71 17.37 84.33
N PHE A 959 18.51 16.92 84.73
CA PHE A 959 17.68 16.04 83.91
C PHE A 959 17.23 16.74 82.62
N PRO A 960 17.07 16.00 81.52
CA PRO A 960 16.54 16.55 80.28
C PRO A 960 15.03 16.82 80.39
N ASP A 961 14.60 17.94 79.81
CA ASP A 961 13.18 18.28 79.67
C ASP A 961 12.52 17.37 78.63
N GLY A 962 11.31 16.89 78.89
CA GLY A 962 10.48 16.20 77.90
C GLY A 962 10.73 14.70 77.69
N VAL A 963 11.58 14.04 78.50
CA VAL A 963 11.73 12.57 78.46
C VAL A 963 10.71 11.84 79.34
N SER A 964 10.37 10.60 78.96
CA SER A 964 9.41 9.77 79.68
C SER A 964 9.86 9.43 81.11
N LEU A 965 8.90 9.04 81.97
CA LEU A 965 9.19 8.64 83.35
C LEU A 965 10.16 7.46 83.42
N ASP A 966 10.05 6.50 82.50
CA ASP A 966 10.94 5.34 82.40
C ASP A 966 12.37 5.76 82.05
N LYS A 967 12.56 6.75 81.15
CA LYS A 967 13.91 7.29 80.86
C LYS A 967 14.51 8.03 82.04
N LEU A 968 13.71 8.81 82.77
CA LEU A 968 14.18 9.47 84.00
C LEU A 968 14.62 8.44 85.04
N GLN A 969 13.88 7.33 85.18
CA GLN A 969 14.28 6.21 86.02
C GLN A 969 15.63 5.63 85.57
N ILE A 970 15.82 5.37 84.27
CA ILE A 970 17.09 4.86 83.73
C ILE A 970 18.26 5.82 84.06
N LEU A 971 18.08 7.14 83.87
CA LEU A 971 19.12 8.13 84.17
C LEU A 971 19.52 8.14 85.66
N ILE A 972 18.54 7.89 86.56
CA ILE A 972 18.76 7.78 88.00
C ILE A 972 19.52 6.49 88.35
N GLU A 973 19.13 5.36 87.76
CA GLU A 973 19.75 4.05 87.99
C GLU A 973 21.20 4.00 87.47
N GLU A 974 21.44 4.55 86.29
CA GLU A 974 22.77 4.63 85.66
C GLU A 974 23.63 5.79 86.19
N LYS A 975 23.14 6.53 87.20
CA LYS A 975 23.85 7.64 87.86
C LYS A 975 24.41 8.68 86.89
N THR A 976 23.65 8.99 85.85
CA THR A 976 24.07 9.90 84.78
C THR A 976 23.89 11.37 85.16
N ILE A 977 22.94 11.69 86.04
CA ILE A 977 22.70 13.05 86.52
C ILE A 977 23.40 13.29 87.86
N THR A 978 24.01 14.47 87.99
CA THR A 978 24.68 14.93 89.20
C THR A 978 23.65 15.31 90.27
N PHE A 979 23.72 14.65 91.41
CA PHE A 979 22.86 14.94 92.56
C PHE A 979 23.07 16.36 93.09
N SER A 980 22.03 17.20 92.97
CA SER A 980 22.00 18.61 93.36
C SER A 980 20.58 19.08 93.68
N GLU A 981 20.43 20.20 94.38
CA GLU A 981 19.13 20.83 94.68
C GLU A 981 18.29 21.07 93.42
N ALA A 982 18.90 21.62 92.37
CA ALA A 982 18.23 21.88 91.09
C ALA A 982 17.75 20.59 90.38
N SER A 983 18.57 19.53 90.39
CA SER A 983 18.19 18.25 89.80
C SER A 983 17.13 17.51 90.62
N PHE A 984 17.09 17.73 91.93
CA PHE A 984 16.09 17.17 92.84
C PHE A 984 14.74 17.87 92.67
N ALA A 985 14.75 19.20 92.61
CA ALA A 985 13.56 20.03 92.37
C ALA A 985 12.92 19.72 91.01
N PHE A 986 13.69 19.34 89.99
CA PHE A 986 13.16 18.93 88.69
C PHE A 986 12.16 17.77 88.75
N LEU A 987 12.34 16.85 89.71
CA LEU A 987 11.49 15.69 89.88
C LEU A 987 10.25 15.97 90.77
N GLU A 988 9.99 17.23 91.13
CA GLU A 988 8.82 17.62 91.90
C GLU A 988 7.51 17.20 91.20
N GLY A 989 6.58 16.62 91.97
CA GLY A 989 5.38 15.98 91.45
C GLY A 989 5.56 14.53 90.95
N LYS A 990 6.78 13.98 90.96
CA LYS A 990 7.12 12.58 90.58
C LYS A 990 7.77 11.85 91.76
N GLU A 991 7.00 11.65 92.82
CA GLU A 991 7.49 11.27 94.14
C GLU A 991 8.30 9.95 94.14
N ASP A 992 7.87 8.92 93.40
CA ASP A 992 8.58 7.64 93.33
C ASP A 992 9.99 7.77 92.73
N LEU A 993 10.16 8.62 91.71
CA LEU A 993 11.46 8.90 91.11
C LEU A 993 12.34 9.77 92.03
N GLN A 994 11.75 10.72 92.76
CA GLN A 994 12.47 11.48 93.77
C GLN A 994 13.02 10.56 94.87
N VAL A 995 12.21 9.62 95.37
CA VAL A 995 12.63 8.64 96.37
C VAL A 995 13.76 7.77 95.83
N LEU A 996 13.64 7.27 94.59
CA LEU A 996 14.69 6.47 93.94
C LEU A 996 15.99 7.27 93.74
N TYR A 997 15.90 8.54 93.35
CA TYR A 997 17.06 9.41 93.12
C TYR A 997 17.83 9.70 94.40
N VAL A 998 17.10 9.96 95.49
CA VAL A 998 17.69 10.11 96.83
C VAL A 998 18.27 8.78 97.31
N ALA A 999 17.56 7.66 97.14
CA ALA A 999 18.06 6.34 97.54
C ALA A 999 19.38 5.97 96.85
N ASN A 1000 19.51 6.20 95.54
CA ASN A 1000 20.73 5.94 94.79
C ASN A 1000 21.90 6.89 95.12
N ASN A 1001 21.60 8.04 95.74
CA ASN A 1001 22.56 9.06 96.16
C ASN A 1001 22.54 9.31 97.68
N ILE A 1002 22.15 8.30 98.47
CA ILE A 1002 21.80 8.48 99.88
C ILE A 1002 22.93 9.08 100.71
N ASP A 1003 24.18 8.72 100.42
CA ASP A 1003 25.35 9.25 101.13
C ASP A 1003 25.53 10.75 100.91
N ARG A 1004 25.29 11.23 99.68
CA ARG A 1004 25.36 12.66 99.35
C ARG A 1004 24.21 13.42 99.99
N TYR A 1005 23.00 12.87 99.95
CA TYR A 1005 21.84 13.45 100.64
C TYR A 1005 22.10 13.60 102.14
N LEU A 1006 22.60 12.56 102.82
CA LEU A 1006 22.86 12.62 104.27
C LEU A 1006 23.98 13.58 104.66
N ALA A 1007 24.92 13.89 103.76
CA ALA A 1007 25.96 14.88 104.00
C ALA A 1007 25.44 16.33 103.93
N ASP A 1008 24.42 16.57 103.11
CA ASP A 1008 23.91 17.90 102.76
C ASP A 1008 22.41 18.05 103.06
N LYS A 1009 21.90 17.38 104.10
CA LYS A 1009 20.47 17.30 104.45
C LYS A 1009 19.76 18.66 104.49
N ALA A 1010 20.45 19.70 104.98
CA ALA A 1010 19.90 21.05 105.14
C ALA A 1010 19.50 21.72 103.80
N LYS A 1011 20.02 21.23 102.67
CA LYS A 1011 19.70 21.74 101.33
C LYS A 1011 18.43 21.14 100.73
N PHE A 1012 17.84 20.11 101.36
CA PHE A 1012 16.70 19.36 100.83
C PHE A 1012 15.58 19.29 101.87
N THR A 1013 14.50 20.04 101.65
CA THR A 1013 13.32 20.01 102.53
C THR A 1013 12.43 18.84 102.17
N LEU A 1014 12.46 17.78 102.99
CA LEU A 1014 11.58 16.62 102.86
C LEU A 1014 10.59 16.59 104.03
N ASP A 1015 9.36 16.14 103.79
CA ASP A 1015 8.40 15.83 104.84
C ASP A 1015 8.53 14.37 105.30
N ASP A 1016 7.79 14.00 106.34
CA ASP A 1016 7.88 12.67 106.92
C ASP A 1016 7.20 11.59 106.08
N ASP A 1017 6.25 11.94 105.21
CA ASP A 1017 5.65 11.00 104.27
C ASP A 1017 6.67 10.55 103.21
N PHE A 1018 7.45 11.50 102.68
CA PHE A 1018 8.55 11.21 101.77
C PHE A 1018 9.65 10.40 102.47
N ARG A 1019 10.03 10.79 103.70
CA ARG A 1019 11.01 10.02 104.49
C ARG A 1019 10.53 8.59 104.73
N GLN A 1020 9.25 8.38 105.04
CA GLN A 1020 8.68 7.05 105.20
C GLN A 1020 8.83 6.19 103.93
N LYS A 1021 8.58 6.74 102.74
CA LYS A 1021 8.82 6.04 101.47
C LYS A 1021 10.30 5.69 101.27
N LEU A 1022 11.20 6.59 101.66
CA LEU A 1022 12.64 6.35 101.63
C LEU A 1022 13.07 5.21 102.58
N LEU A 1023 12.40 5.03 103.73
CA LEU A 1023 12.62 3.90 104.64
C LEU A 1023 12.21 2.55 104.04
N ILE A 1024 11.24 2.54 103.12
CA ILE A 1024 10.81 1.32 102.40
C ILE A 1024 11.78 0.99 101.26
N SER A 1025 12.52 1.97 100.75
CA SER A 1025 13.50 1.78 99.67
C SER A 1025 14.68 0.86 100.05
N LYS A 1026 15.43 0.42 99.04
CA LYS A 1026 16.58 -0.50 99.14
C LYS A 1026 17.87 0.18 99.65
N ILE A 1027 17.78 0.98 100.71
CA ILE A 1027 18.93 1.54 101.43
C ILE A 1027 19.27 0.70 102.66
N SER A 1028 20.50 0.80 103.19
CA SER A 1028 20.90 0.03 104.39
C SER A 1028 20.23 0.56 105.66
N ASP A 1029 20.02 -0.32 106.64
CA ASP A 1029 19.33 0.05 107.89
C ASP A 1029 20.08 1.16 108.66
N ASP A 1030 21.42 1.21 108.60
CA ASP A 1030 22.22 2.33 109.16
C ASP A 1030 21.85 3.70 108.57
N ARG A 1031 21.52 3.73 107.27
CA ARG A 1031 21.10 4.94 106.57
C ARG A 1031 19.66 5.28 106.89
N LYS A 1032 18.80 4.27 107.06
CA LYS A 1032 17.41 4.43 107.52
C LYS A 1032 17.32 5.04 108.90
N LEU A 1033 18.13 4.59 109.85
CA LEU A 1033 18.19 5.18 111.20
C LEU A 1033 18.53 6.67 111.17
N LYS A 1034 19.47 7.08 110.29
CA LYS A 1034 19.82 8.50 110.11
C LYS A 1034 18.71 9.34 109.48
N ILE A 1035 17.77 8.73 108.77
CA ILE A 1035 16.57 9.40 108.24
C ILE A 1035 15.51 9.49 109.34
N ILE A 1036 15.30 8.40 110.10
CA ILE A 1036 14.34 8.34 111.21
C ILE A 1036 14.66 9.40 112.27
N ALA A 1037 15.95 9.67 112.53
CA ALA A 1037 16.38 10.72 113.44
C ALA A 1037 15.90 12.14 113.06
N ASP A 1038 15.56 12.38 111.79
CA ASP A 1038 15.04 13.67 111.32
C ASP A 1038 13.50 13.68 111.18
N MET A 1039 12.81 12.60 111.58
CA MET A 1039 11.34 12.48 111.53
C MET A 1039 10.72 12.90 112.85
N ASP A 1040 9.50 13.45 112.81
CA ASP A 1040 8.70 13.70 114.00
C ASP A 1040 8.05 12.41 114.50
N LEU A 1041 8.72 11.77 115.46
CA LEU A 1041 8.27 10.53 116.07
C LEU A 1041 7.03 10.71 116.96
N THR A 1042 6.70 11.93 117.41
CA THR A 1042 5.54 12.16 118.30
C THR A 1042 4.20 11.87 117.61
N SER A 1043 4.16 12.03 116.28
CA SER A 1043 2.99 11.75 115.44
C SER A 1043 2.73 10.26 115.17
N LEU A 1044 3.63 9.35 115.58
CA LEU A 1044 3.53 7.92 115.23
C LEU A 1044 2.30 7.22 115.82
N ALA A 1045 1.78 7.70 116.94
CA ALA A 1045 0.60 7.12 117.59
C ALA A 1045 -0.66 7.16 116.71
N SER A 1046 -0.76 8.12 115.80
CA SER A 1046 -1.88 8.25 114.85
C SER A 1046 -1.57 7.69 113.45
N LEU A 1047 -0.37 7.13 113.22
CA LEU A 1047 0.11 6.68 111.92
C LEU A 1047 0.61 5.21 111.98
N PRO A 1048 -0.30 4.22 111.95
CA PRO A 1048 0.03 2.82 112.19
C PRO A 1048 1.00 2.22 111.17
N ASP A 1049 0.88 2.58 109.89
CA ASP A 1049 1.77 2.07 108.84
C ASP A 1049 3.21 2.59 109.01
N ARG A 1050 3.37 3.86 109.41
CA ARG A 1050 4.67 4.48 109.67
C ARG A 1050 5.33 3.85 110.90
N ALA A 1051 4.56 3.66 111.97
CA ALA A 1051 5.02 2.98 113.17
C ALA A 1051 5.46 1.53 112.87
N SER A 1052 4.75 0.82 111.99
CA SER A 1052 5.13 -0.53 111.56
C SER A 1052 6.48 -0.56 110.84
N VAL A 1053 6.70 0.34 109.88
CA VAL A 1053 7.96 0.43 109.11
C VAL A 1053 9.14 0.77 110.02
N ILE A 1054 8.98 1.78 110.89
CA ILE A 1054 10.04 2.21 111.82
C ILE A 1054 10.33 1.11 112.85
N GLY A 1055 9.30 0.49 113.43
CA GLY A 1055 9.47 -0.59 114.42
C GLY A 1055 10.21 -1.80 113.85
N GLN A 1056 9.91 -2.19 112.61
CA GLN A 1056 10.67 -3.24 111.91
C GLN A 1056 12.13 -2.87 111.69
N ILE A 1057 12.44 -1.59 111.41
CA ILE A 1057 13.82 -1.13 111.24
C ILE A 1057 14.55 -1.13 112.60
N PHE A 1058 13.93 -0.65 113.67
CA PHE A 1058 14.53 -0.65 115.01
C PHE A 1058 14.83 -2.06 115.53
N HIS A 1059 13.94 -3.01 115.25
CA HIS A 1059 14.17 -4.41 115.57
C HIS A 1059 15.35 -4.99 114.77
N ARG A 1060 15.36 -4.82 113.44
CA ARG A 1060 16.44 -5.35 112.58
C ARG A 1060 17.80 -4.72 112.86
N ALA A 1061 17.84 -3.41 113.07
CA ALA A 1061 19.07 -2.67 113.30
C ALA A 1061 19.56 -2.73 114.76
N GLY A 1062 18.75 -3.27 115.67
CA GLY A 1062 19.07 -3.26 117.10
C GLY A 1062 19.18 -1.85 117.70
N ALA A 1063 18.55 -0.85 117.09
CA ALA A 1063 18.65 0.54 117.52
C ALA A 1063 17.80 0.81 118.76
N ASP A 1064 18.29 1.72 119.61
CA ASP A 1064 17.55 2.28 120.73
C ASP A 1064 17.41 3.78 120.53
N PHE A 1065 16.24 4.31 120.87
CA PHE A 1065 15.96 5.74 120.82
C PHE A 1065 15.59 6.15 122.24
N ASP A 1066 16.55 6.81 122.89
CA ASP A 1066 16.32 7.42 124.20
C ASP A 1066 15.28 8.54 124.04
N ASP A 1067 14.32 8.63 124.97
CA ASP A 1067 13.23 9.64 125.03
C ASP A 1067 11.98 9.43 124.13
N LEU A 1068 11.60 8.19 123.82
CA LEU A 1068 10.27 7.92 123.23
C LEU A 1068 9.14 8.13 124.26
N SER A 1069 8.07 8.84 123.88
CA SER A 1069 6.86 8.90 124.69
C SER A 1069 6.17 7.54 124.76
N ALA A 1070 5.43 7.28 125.83
CA ALA A 1070 4.72 6.03 126.03
C ALA A 1070 3.76 5.68 124.87
N GLU A 1071 3.08 6.69 124.33
CA GLU A 1071 2.17 6.58 123.18
C GLU A 1071 2.89 6.11 121.91
N VAL A 1072 4.11 6.62 121.66
CA VAL A 1072 4.93 6.25 120.50
C VAL A 1072 5.53 4.86 120.66
N ALA A 1073 6.06 4.55 121.84
CA ALA A 1073 6.57 3.21 122.16
C ALA A 1073 5.47 2.15 122.00
N GLN A 1074 4.26 2.44 122.49
CA GLN A 1074 3.09 1.59 122.33
C GLN A 1074 2.73 1.40 120.83
N ALA A 1075 2.70 2.46 120.04
CA ALA A 1075 2.39 2.38 118.61
C ALA A 1075 3.41 1.53 117.82
N LEU A 1076 4.72 1.69 118.10
CA LEU A 1076 5.78 0.88 117.50
C LEU A 1076 5.61 -0.61 117.81
N VAL A 1077 5.20 -0.94 119.04
CA VAL A 1077 4.96 -2.33 119.47
C VAL A 1077 3.73 -2.91 118.78
N ILE A 1078 2.59 -2.21 118.83
CA ILE A 1078 1.30 -2.76 118.38
C ILE A 1078 1.23 -2.91 116.86
N HIS A 1079 1.81 -1.97 116.10
CA HIS A 1079 1.69 -1.99 114.65
C HIS A 1079 2.80 -2.76 113.93
N SER A 1080 3.89 -3.12 114.62
CA SER A 1080 4.95 -3.96 114.06
C SER A 1080 4.49 -5.40 113.81
N LYS A 1081 5.05 -6.05 112.79
CA LYS A 1081 4.84 -7.49 112.52
C LYS A 1081 6.16 -8.12 112.06
N PRO A 1082 6.42 -9.42 112.32
CA PRO A 1082 5.56 -10.42 112.99
C PRO A 1082 5.54 -10.30 114.53
N ILE A 1083 4.77 -11.15 115.22
CA ILE A 1083 4.60 -11.12 116.69
C ILE A 1083 5.92 -11.11 117.47
N ALA A 1084 6.94 -11.83 117.00
CA ALA A 1084 8.28 -11.82 117.61
C ALA A 1084 8.91 -10.42 117.63
N THR A 1085 8.72 -9.62 116.57
CA THR A 1085 9.14 -8.22 116.51
C THR A 1085 8.36 -7.37 117.51
N GLN A 1086 7.05 -7.59 117.66
CA GLN A 1086 6.23 -6.85 118.64
C GLN A 1086 6.74 -7.11 120.06
N ILE A 1087 6.97 -8.38 120.43
CA ILE A 1087 7.45 -8.74 121.76
C ILE A 1087 8.87 -8.22 122.00
N SER A 1088 9.75 -8.31 121.00
CA SER A 1088 11.11 -7.76 121.08
C SER A 1088 11.12 -6.26 121.33
N LEU A 1089 10.29 -5.49 120.60
CA LEU A 1089 10.14 -4.06 120.82
C LEU A 1089 9.49 -3.77 122.17
N PHE A 1090 8.54 -4.61 122.61
CA PHE A 1090 7.84 -4.43 123.88
C PHE A 1090 8.78 -4.62 125.07
N ASN A 1091 9.65 -5.64 125.02
CA ASN A 1091 10.70 -5.84 126.02
C ASN A 1091 11.66 -4.67 126.06
N ARG A 1092 12.05 -4.15 124.89
CA ARG A 1092 12.97 -3.03 124.77
C ARG A 1092 12.40 -1.75 125.40
N TYR A 1093 11.16 -1.40 125.07
CA TYR A 1093 10.54 -0.15 125.50
C TYR A 1093 9.68 -0.25 126.77
N GLN A 1094 9.71 -1.38 127.49
CA GLN A 1094 8.87 -1.56 128.68
C GLN A 1094 9.06 -0.45 129.73
N LYS A 1095 10.28 0.09 129.88
CA LYS A 1095 10.57 1.16 130.87
C LYS A 1095 9.91 2.49 130.53
N ALA A 1096 9.60 2.74 129.25
CA ALA A 1096 8.89 3.93 128.80
C ALA A 1096 7.38 3.84 129.00
N LEU A 1097 6.84 2.66 129.33
CA LEU A 1097 5.41 2.42 129.53
C LEU A 1097 5.08 2.32 131.03
N SER A 1098 4.05 3.03 131.46
CA SER A 1098 3.41 2.84 132.77
C SER A 1098 2.72 1.48 132.84
N ASP A 1099 2.38 1.02 134.05
CA ASP A 1099 1.70 -0.27 134.23
C ASP A 1099 0.33 -0.30 133.52
N GLU A 1100 -0.38 0.84 133.44
CA GLU A 1100 -1.64 0.95 132.71
C GLU A 1100 -1.45 0.81 131.20
N GLU A 1101 -0.40 1.42 130.65
CA GLU A 1101 -0.07 1.35 129.22
C GLU A 1101 0.47 -0.02 128.82
N ILE A 1102 1.17 -0.72 129.72
CA ILE A 1102 1.57 -2.13 129.52
C ILE A 1102 0.33 -3.00 129.35
N TRP A 1103 -0.69 -2.86 130.21
CA TRP A 1103 -1.94 -3.60 130.05
C TRP A 1103 -2.67 -3.23 128.76
N ALA A 1104 -2.74 -1.94 128.43
CA ALA A 1104 -3.35 -1.47 127.18
C ALA A 1104 -2.65 -2.03 125.94
N THR A 1105 -1.31 -2.19 126.00
CA THR A 1105 -0.49 -2.78 124.94
C THR A 1105 -0.71 -4.29 124.84
N LEU A 1106 -0.68 -5.01 125.96
CA LEU A 1106 -0.95 -6.46 126.01
C LEU A 1106 -2.31 -6.81 125.41
N ASN A 1107 -3.36 -6.06 125.76
CA ASN A 1107 -4.71 -6.28 125.25
C ASN A 1107 -4.84 -6.14 123.73
N GLN A 1108 -3.95 -5.35 123.11
CA GLN A 1108 -3.97 -5.11 121.66
C GLN A 1108 -3.06 -6.09 120.89
N LEU A 1109 -2.21 -6.86 121.58
CA LEU A 1109 -1.44 -7.93 120.95
C LEU A 1109 -2.35 -9.12 120.57
N PRO A 1110 -2.02 -9.91 119.55
CA PRO A 1110 -2.83 -11.08 119.19
C PRO A 1110 -2.81 -12.16 120.29
N LYS A 1111 -3.84 -13.01 120.31
CA LYS A 1111 -3.87 -14.20 121.18
C LYS A 1111 -2.63 -15.07 120.93
N PRO A 1112 -2.00 -15.65 121.98
CA PRO A 1112 -2.47 -15.70 123.37
C PRO A 1112 -2.02 -14.52 124.27
N PHE A 1113 -1.30 -13.52 123.76
CA PHE A 1113 -0.76 -12.41 124.58
C PHE A 1113 -1.84 -11.47 125.13
N SER A 1114 -2.90 -11.19 124.38
CA SER A 1114 -4.08 -10.44 124.88
C SER A 1114 -4.83 -11.11 126.03
N GLU A 1115 -4.58 -12.39 126.29
CA GLU A 1115 -5.21 -13.11 127.41
C GLU A 1115 -4.42 -12.94 128.72
N ILE A 1116 -3.26 -12.26 128.66
CA ILE A 1116 -2.55 -11.76 129.84
C ILE A 1116 -3.33 -10.53 130.29
N GLU A 1117 -4.32 -10.75 131.16
CA GLU A 1117 -5.23 -9.76 131.77
C GLU A 1117 -5.53 -10.13 133.23
N PRO A 1118 -5.84 -9.19 134.14
CA PRO A 1118 -6.19 -9.52 135.52
C PRO A 1118 -7.41 -10.45 135.61
N GLY A 1119 -7.23 -11.69 136.07
CA GLY A 1119 -8.31 -12.68 136.08
C GLY A 1119 -7.86 -14.11 136.36
N TRP A 1120 -8.74 -15.07 136.10
CA TRP A 1120 -8.50 -16.51 136.34
C TRP A 1120 -7.84 -17.23 135.17
N LYS A 1121 -7.73 -16.59 134.01
CA LYS A 1121 -7.11 -17.18 132.82
C LYS A 1121 -5.61 -17.37 133.04
N GLN A 1122 -5.09 -18.46 132.51
CA GLN A 1122 -3.67 -18.81 132.56
C GLN A 1122 -3.20 -19.07 131.12
N PRO A 1123 -3.01 -18.01 130.31
CA PRO A 1123 -2.62 -18.19 128.93
C PRO A 1123 -1.25 -18.88 128.83
N THR A 1124 -1.07 -19.61 127.74
CA THR A 1124 0.18 -20.29 127.41
C THR A 1124 0.76 -19.61 126.19
N ILE A 1125 1.99 -19.09 126.30
CA ILE A 1125 2.71 -18.44 125.19
C ILE A 1125 3.90 -19.31 124.79
N PRO A 1126 4.34 -19.33 123.51
CA PRO A 1126 5.49 -20.14 123.09
C PRO A 1126 6.79 -19.75 123.82
N THR A 1127 7.66 -20.73 124.08
CA THR A 1127 8.95 -20.51 124.74
C THR A 1127 9.98 -19.98 123.74
N THR A 1128 9.98 -18.66 123.50
CA THR A 1128 11.03 -17.96 122.74
C THR A 1128 11.88 -17.09 123.66
N PRO A 1129 13.12 -16.73 123.28
CA PRO A 1129 13.95 -15.82 124.08
C PRO A 1129 13.24 -14.51 124.43
N GLU A 1130 12.53 -13.92 123.47
CA GLU A 1130 11.76 -12.68 123.68
C GLU A 1130 10.59 -12.89 124.65
N ASN A 1131 9.89 -14.02 124.55
CA ASN A 1131 8.76 -14.31 125.45
C ASN A 1131 9.22 -14.65 126.88
N LEU A 1132 10.41 -15.24 127.04
CA LEU A 1132 11.02 -15.48 128.36
C LEU A 1132 11.37 -14.16 129.04
N GLU A 1133 12.01 -13.25 128.31
CA GLU A 1133 12.30 -11.91 128.81
C GLU A 1133 11.01 -11.15 129.13
N LEU A 1134 9.97 -11.27 128.28
CA LEU A 1134 8.66 -10.66 128.48
C LEU A 1134 8.05 -11.05 129.84
N VAL A 1135 7.96 -12.35 130.12
CA VAL A 1135 7.33 -12.80 131.37
C VAL A 1135 8.18 -12.48 132.60
N GLU A 1136 9.50 -12.45 132.46
CA GLU A 1136 10.42 -12.12 133.56
C GLU A 1136 10.20 -10.68 134.04
N TRP A 1137 10.18 -9.70 133.13
CA TRP A 1137 9.95 -8.31 133.55
C TRP A 1137 8.48 -8.03 133.90
N LEU A 1138 7.52 -8.73 133.30
CA LEU A 1138 6.11 -8.65 133.72
C LEU A 1138 5.92 -9.16 135.16
N GLU A 1139 6.65 -10.21 135.56
CA GLU A 1139 6.65 -10.73 136.94
C GLU A 1139 7.36 -9.76 137.89
N SER A 1140 8.52 -9.22 137.50
CA SER A 1140 9.25 -8.25 138.34
C SER A 1140 8.48 -6.94 138.56
N ARG A 1141 7.76 -6.46 137.54
CA ARG A 1141 6.87 -5.28 137.65
C ARG A 1141 5.52 -5.61 138.28
N SER A 1142 5.31 -6.85 138.71
CA SER A 1142 4.07 -7.30 139.34
C SER A 1142 2.82 -7.11 138.45
N ILE A 1143 2.97 -7.15 137.13
CA ILE A 1143 1.87 -7.18 136.15
C ILE A 1143 1.23 -8.58 136.16
N ILE A 1144 2.06 -9.62 136.16
CA ILE A 1144 1.63 -11.02 136.38
C ILE A 1144 2.01 -11.48 137.80
N SER A 1145 1.46 -12.61 138.25
CA SER A 1145 1.76 -13.17 139.58
C SER A 1145 2.97 -14.10 139.59
N SER A 1146 3.12 -14.92 138.55
CA SER A 1146 4.28 -15.77 138.29
C SER A 1146 4.20 -16.33 136.87
N SER A 1147 5.32 -16.81 136.34
CA SER A 1147 5.36 -17.60 135.11
C SER A 1147 6.07 -18.95 135.35
N LYS A 1148 5.63 -20.02 134.67
CA LYS A 1148 6.29 -21.34 134.74
C LYS A 1148 6.36 -21.98 133.35
N PRO A 1149 7.50 -22.59 132.97
CA PRO A 1149 7.56 -23.43 131.77
C PRO A 1149 6.64 -24.64 131.94
N ALA A 1150 5.89 -24.99 130.90
CA ALA A 1150 5.03 -26.17 130.89
C ALA A 1150 5.88 -27.45 130.78
N LEU A 1151 5.61 -28.44 131.63
CA LEU A 1151 6.43 -29.66 131.77
C LEU A 1151 6.47 -30.56 130.51
N PHE A 1152 5.55 -30.39 129.56
CA PHE A 1152 5.38 -31.28 128.39
C PHE A 1152 5.08 -30.54 127.07
N SER A 1153 5.21 -29.20 127.02
CA SER A 1153 5.11 -28.41 125.80
C SER A 1153 6.14 -27.27 125.83
N ASP A 1154 6.60 -26.81 124.66
CA ASP A 1154 7.49 -25.66 124.53
C ASP A 1154 6.73 -24.34 124.74
N GLU A 1155 5.98 -24.23 125.84
CA GLU A 1155 5.13 -23.11 126.20
C GLU A 1155 5.36 -22.65 127.64
N ILE A 1156 5.26 -21.35 127.86
CA ILE A 1156 5.31 -20.70 129.17
C ILE A 1156 3.88 -20.47 129.61
N ARG A 1157 3.49 -21.06 130.76
CA ARG A 1157 2.21 -20.78 131.40
C ARG A 1157 2.33 -19.52 132.25
N VAL A 1158 1.53 -18.52 131.92
CA VAL A 1158 1.50 -17.23 132.62
C VAL A 1158 0.37 -17.23 133.64
N TYR A 1159 0.67 -16.93 134.91
CA TYR A 1159 -0.31 -16.83 135.98
C TYR A 1159 -0.66 -15.36 136.21
N ASN A 1160 -1.84 -14.94 135.74
CA ASN A 1160 -2.27 -13.56 135.84
C ASN A 1160 -2.53 -13.14 137.30
N ARG A 1161 -2.28 -11.86 137.61
CA ARG A 1161 -2.50 -11.30 138.95
C ARG A 1161 -4.00 -11.04 139.16
N ARG A 1162 -4.52 -11.39 140.34
CA ARG A 1162 -5.95 -11.22 140.66
C ARG A 1162 -6.26 -9.73 140.83
N LYS A 1163 -7.32 -9.24 140.18
CA LYS A 1163 -7.84 -7.87 140.38
C LYS A 1163 -8.17 -7.69 141.87
N LYS A 1164 -7.49 -6.77 142.57
CA LYS A 1164 -7.94 -6.31 143.89
C LYS A 1164 -9.23 -5.53 143.63
N GLY A 1165 -10.32 -5.93 144.30
CA GLY A 1165 -11.61 -5.25 144.22
C GLY A 1165 -11.54 -3.82 144.73
#